data_AF-A0A1F2RGU1-F1
#
_entry.id   AF-A0A1F2RGU1-F1
#
_cell.length_a   1.000
_cell.length_b   1.000
_cell.length_c   1.000
_cell.angle_alpha   90.00
_cell.angle_beta   90.00
_cell.angle_gamma   90.00
#
_symmetry.space_group_name_H-M   'P 1'
#
loop_
_entity.id
_entity.type
_entity.pdbx_description
1 polymer ?
#
loop_
_entity_poly.entity_id
_entity_poly.type
_entity_poly.pdbx_seq_one_letter_code
_entity_poly.pdbx_strand_id
1 'polypeptide(L)'
;MAASLAVLSALAFHGDLGAQGRMRHYIVQLRDQPVATYLVQRRGAARQRINLADPEAATYRSGLRTRHASLKRRVEALPRGQVRAEMETVFNGMAVTLREEDVAAVEQMPEVEEVFPSVRYRKALDAALPLVNVPPAWTNPKIAGENNAGAGIRIAVIDTGIDINHPMLQDPAVALPAGYPRFTASTADCLNSDQRYTNTKVIVARNYVSLLEEPDPHCDAEDRDGHGTFIAGIIAGRRATAPLASLSGVAPKAFLGSYKVFGTPGVNDEATTGAILKAIDDATQDGMHVINLSLGAPTSGSPTRDPLAVAVATATEFGVTVVIAAGNVGPGTGTVGSPGISPVAITVGATTTSRFFANPLILTASTPTPPEVSGIGALPGNGPPITSTVGPAPLLDVQQLDGTGTACAALPAASLQGRMAFIRRGECVFSTKILNAIRAGAIAAILYNNQLNQPPIRMDVQDATQIPAAMIGNKEGLAVKQFLAAAGASVQATLGAEARAIPTAANRIADFSSNGPSTDFGIKPDLAAPGMTLYSAVQRNDPTGEQFDPSGFSFSSGTSFSAPVVAGAAALVKQAFPQFTPAQIKSALVSTAVKVVTDSSGSPVSVLAQGNGLLDVAAALSTPATVSPVSISFSARQPGTLLSSTTNLLVTNVGAANDSFRVSVTSVRGTERLTLTPSPASFPLAAGATQTLAVSATSSEPLHDTIEGYLTIQSQNTGRSITVPYWGTFLLPTVSPDGIVNAASYSLGPSAVAAGSLITIFGTQLANATAAAATNPLPESLAGLRVIMDGEDVPLLFASPRQINAQVPVELSGKSSATLSVRLNGVASSAVTVSLATAAPGIFAADGSGRGRGAVVHAADFNPVTAERPARAGEILAVFATGLGATTPTPITGSAASSSPLAVTQITPTATIGGMDAPVQFSGLAPSFVGLYQVNIEVPAGIPSGPQTLILTSNGVASNPVTLAVAP
;
A
#
# COMPACT_ATOMS: atom_id res chain seq x y z
N MET A 1 -28.97 0.36 -39.49
CA MET A 1 -29.60 0.15 -38.16
C MET A 1 -28.95 -1.00 -37.40
N ALA A 2 -29.10 -2.29 -37.76
CA ALA A 2 -28.53 -3.39 -36.97
C ALA A 2 -27.00 -3.29 -36.77
N ALA A 3 -26.23 -3.16 -37.86
CA ALA A 3 -24.77 -2.92 -37.78
C ALA A 3 -24.42 -1.59 -37.08
N SER A 4 -25.32 -0.60 -37.12
CA SER A 4 -25.17 0.68 -36.45
C SER A 4 -25.26 0.55 -34.92
N LEU A 5 -26.09 -0.37 -34.40
CA LEU A 5 -26.14 -0.68 -32.97
C LEU A 5 -24.84 -1.33 -32.50
N ALA A 6 -24.22 -2.22 -33.30
CA ALA A 6 -22.99 -2.90 -32.92
C ALA A 6 -21.85 -1.93 -32.60
N VAL A 7 -21.65 -0.92 -33.45
CA VAL A 7 -20.61 0.13 -33.26
C VAL A 7 -20.90 1.01 -32.04
N LEU A 8 -22.17 1.28 -31.70
CA LEU A 8 -22.51 2.00 -30.47
C LEU A 8 -22.40 1.12 -29.21
N SER A 9 -22.72 -0.17 -29.28
CA SER A 9 -22.63 -1.08 -28.12
C SER A 9 -21.19 -1.47 -27.76
N ALA A 10 -20.29 -1.53 -28.75
CA ALA A 10 -18.87 -1.80 -28.57
C ALA A 10 -18.15 -0.76 -27.68
N LEU A 11 -18.70 0.45 -27.56
CA LEU A 11 -18.12 1.56 -26.79
C LEU A 11 -18.43 1.52 -25.28
N ALA A 12 -19.14 0.50 -24.77
CA ALA A 12 -19.83 0.57 -23.48
C ALA A 12 -19.30 -0.30 -22.32
N PHE A 13 -18.82 -1.54 -22.56
CA PHE A 13 -18.47 -2.49 -21.48
C PHE A 13 -17.40 -3.52 -21.87
N HIS A 14 -16.58 -3.94 -20.91
CA HIS A 14 -15.72 -5.13 -20.93
C HIS A 14 -15.59 -5.70 -19.50
N GLY A 15 -15.35 -7.01 -19.37
CA GLY A 15 -15.10 -7.70 -18.09
C GLY A 15 -14.51 -9.10 -18.33
N ASP A 16 -13.61 -9.55 -17.46
CA ASP A 16 -12.78 -10.75 -17.65
C ASP A 16 -13.51 -12.08 -17.42
N LEU A 17 -13.08 -13.11 -18.17
CA LEU A 17 -13.45 -14.52 -18.00
C LEU A 17 -12.22 -15.42 -18.24
N GLY A 18 -11.66 -16.02 -17.19
CA GLY A 18 -10.34 -16.67 -17.30
C GLY A 18 -9.87 -17.60 -16.18
N ALA A 19 -10.77 -18.32 -15.49
CA ALA A 19 -10.37 -19.38 -14.55
C ALA A 19 -11.43 -20.49 -14.40
N GLN A 20 -11.00 -21.75 -14.45
CA GLN A 20 -11.78 -22.93 -14.01
C GLN A 20 -10.82 -23.96 -13.38
N GLY A 21 -11.26 -24.68 -12.35
CA GLY A 21 -10.55 -25.80 -11.74
C GLY A 21 -9.43 -25.44 -10.75
N ARG A 22 -9.21 -24.16 -10.45
CA ARG A 22 -8.24 -23.71 -9.44
C ARG A 22 -8.83 -23.80 -8.04
N MET A 23 -8.13 -24.49 -7.13
CA MET A 23 -8.38 -24.35 -5.69
C MET A 23 -7.87 -22.99 -5.22
N ARG A 24 -8.61 -22.31 -4.34
CA ARG A 24 -8.15 -21.12 -3.61
C ARG A 24 -8.68 -21.13 -2.17
N HIS A 25 -8.11 -20.28 -1.32
CA HIS A 25 -8.54 -20.07 0.05
C HIS A 25 -9.50 -18.87 0.13
N TYR A 26 -10.59 -19.01 0.87
CA TYR A 26 -11.63 -17.99 1.05
C TYR A 26 -12.03 -17.87 2.52
N ILE A 27 -12.59 -16.72 2.89
CA ILE A 27 -13.27 -16.48 4.16
C ILE A 27 -14.77 -16.35 3.89
N VAL A 28 -15.58 -17.21 4.49
CA VAL A 28 -17.03 -17.19 4.42
C VAL A 28 -17.57 -16.50 5.68
N GLN A 29 -18.26 -15.37 5.53
CA GLN A 29 -18.92 -14.67 6.64
C GLN A 29 -20.36 -15.15 6.78
N LEU A 30 -20.83 -15.37 8.00
CA LEU A 30 -22.24 -15.70 8.28
C LEU A 30 -23.04 -14.44 8.68
N ARG A 31 -24.37 -14.49 8.51
CA ARG A 31 -25.28 -13.36 8.78
C ARG A 31 -25.47 -13.02 10.26
N ASP A 32 -25.27 -13.98 11.17
CA ASP A 32 -25.33 -13.71 12.61
C ASP A 32 -24.14 -12.86 13.08
N GLN A 33 -24.33 -12.07 14.12
CA GLN A 33 -23.24 -11.32 14.76
C GLN A 33 -22.24 -12.28 15.45
N PRO A 34 -20.94 -11.94 15.51
CA PRO A 34 -19.99 -12.65 16.38
C PRO A 34 -20.33 -12.43 17.86
N VAL A 35 -19.85 -13.35 18.73
CA VAL A 35 -20.18 -13.36 20.17
C VAL A 35 -19.86 -12.02 20.85
N ALA A 36 -18.75 -11.38 20.47
CA ALA A 36 -18.36 -10.08 21.02
C ALA A 36 -19.41 -8.99 20.73
N THR A 37 -19.74 -8.75 19.45
CA THR A 37 -20.70 -7.71 19.04
C THR A 37 -22.09 -7.95 19.62
N TYR A 38 -22.57 -9.21 19.66
CA TYR A 38 -23.85 -9.55 20.31
C TYR A 38 -23.87 -9.14 21.79
N LEU A 39 -22.80 -9.44 22.55
CA LEU A 39 -22.73 -9.11 23.98
C LEU A 39 -22.57 -7.61 24.24
N VAL A 40 -21.82 -6.90 23.38
CA VAL A 40 -21.68 -5.42 23.43
C VAL A 40 -23.02 -4.73 23.16
N GLN A 41 -23.78 -5.17 22.16
CA GLN A 41 -25.11 -4.61 21.87
C GLN A 41 -26.11 -4.93 22.99
N ARG A 42 -26.08 -6.15 23.56
CA ARG A 42 -26.96 -6.58 24.66
C ARG A 42 -26.73 -5.82 25.97
N ARG A 43 -25.48 -5.51 26.31
CA ARG A 43 -25.08 -4.99 27.64
C ARG A 43 -24.68 -3.52 27.61
N GLY A 44 -24.62 -2.92 26.42
CA GLY A 44 -23.97 -1.64 26.17
C GLY A 44 -22.45 -1.73 26.30
N ALA A 45 -21.76 -0.64 25.96
CA ALA A 45 -20.31 -0.51 26.09
C ALA A 45 -19.87 -0.29 27.56
N ALA A 46 -20.29 -1.20 28.46
CA ALA A 46 -19.97 -1.17 29.88
C ALA A 46 -18.45 -1.28 30.12
N ARG A 47 -17.93 -0.54 31.11
CA ARG A 47 -16.49 -0.37 31.37
C ARG A 47 -15.76 -1.61 31.95
N GLN A 48 -16.33 -2.81 31.79
CA GLN A 48 -15.75 -4.06 32.26
C GLN A 48 -15.60 -5.05 31.09
N ARG A 49 -14.49 -5.79 31.07
CA ARG A 49 -14.21 -6.77 30.02
C ARG A 49 -15.27 -7.87 30.03
N ILE A 50 -15.89 -8.10 28.88
CA ILE A 50 -16.89 -9.16 28.69
C ILE A 50 -16.22 -10.53 28.87
N ASN A 51 -16.87 -11.42 29.61
CA ASN A 51 -16.36 -12.74 29.94
C ASN A 51 -17.02 -13.82 29.08
N LEU A 52 -16.24 -14.61 28.33
CA LEU A 52 -16.76 -15.70 27.48
C LEU A 52 -17.18 -16.96 28.27
N ALA A 53 -16.92 -17.01 29.57
CA ALA A 53 -17.46 -18.01 30.49
C ALA A 53 -18.82 -17.61 31.10
N ASP A 54 -19.39 -16.47 30.69
CA ASP A 54 -20.73 -16.03 31.08
C ASP A 54 -21.81 -16.96 30.46
N PRO A 55 -22.89 -17.33 31.19
CA PRO A 55 -23.92 -18.21 30.67
C PRO A 55 -24.62 -17.72 29.39
N GLU A 56 -24.80 -16.40 29.21
CA GLU A 56 -25.38 -15.85 27.97
C GLU A 56 -24.40 -16.02 26.80
N ALA A 57 -23.12 -15.70 27.03
CA ALA A 57 -22.05 -15.87 26.04
C ALA A 57 -21.90 -17.32 25.61
N ALA A 58 -21.91 -18.26 26.57
CA ALA A 58 -21.86 -19.69 26.30
C ALA A 58 -23.08 -20.18 25.50
N THR A 59 -24.27 -19.70 25.84
CA THR A 59 -25.52 -20.06 25.14
C THR A 59 -25.52 -19.56 23.69
N TYR A 60 -25.18 -18.28 23.46
CA TYR A 60 -25.13 -17.70 22.12
C TYR A 60 -24.08 -18.39 21.23
N ARG A 61 -22.88 -18.64 21.78
CA ARG A 61 -21.80 -19.37 21.11
C ARG A 61 -22.18 -20.81 20.75
N SER A 62 -22.92 -21.51 21.62
CA SER A 62 -23.48 -22.83 21.31
C SER A 62 -24.45 -22.78 20.12
N GLY A 63 -25.25 -21.71 20.01
CA GLY A 63 -26.11 -21.45 18.86
C GLY A 63 -25.32 -21.24 17.57
N LEU A 64 -24.26 -20.42 17.59
CA LEU A 64 -23.38 -20.19 16.43
C LEU A 64 -22.70 -21.49 15.98
N ARG A 65 -22.09 -22.26 16.89
CA ARG A 65 -21.46 -23.56 16.59
C ARG A 65 -22.42 -24.56 15.97
N THR A 66 -23.71 -24.52 16.35
CA THR A 66 -24.74 -25.36 15.73
C THR A 66 -25.00 -24.97 14.26
N ARG A 67 -24.94 -23.68 13.93
CA ARG A 67 -25.07 -23.17 12.56
C ARG A 67 -23.80 -23.40 11.74
N HIS A 68 -22.61 -23.22 12.35
CA HIS A 68 -21.33 -23.61 11.77
C HIS A 68 -21.32 -25.08 11.36
N ALA A 69 -21.66 -26.00 12.27
CA ALA A 69 -21.74 -27.43 11.96
C ALA A 69 -22.72 -27.75 10.80
N SER A 70 -23.69 -26.89 10.51
CA SER A 70 -24.56 -27.01 9.33
C SER A 70 -23.89 -26.54 8.04
N LEU A 71 -23.31 -25.34 8.04
CA LEU A 71 -22.57 -24.79 6.90
C LEU A 71 -21.37 -25.68 6.52
N LYS A 72 -20.62 -26.16 7.52
CA LYS A 72 -19.46 -27.04 7.37
C LYS A 72 -19.79 -28.29 6.55
N ARG A 73 -20.86 -29.00 6.90
CA ARG A 73 -21.33 -30.17 6.14
C ARG A 73 -21.73 -29.85 4.68
N ARG A 74 -22.11 -28.61 4.38
CA ARG A 74 -22.44 -28.17 3.01
C ARG A 74 -21.18 -27.81 2.22
N VAL A 75 -20.22 -27.15 2.85
CA VAL A 75 -18.89 -26.86 2.27
C VAL A 75 -18.11 -28.15 1.99
N GLU A 76 -18.08 -29.07 2.95
CA GLU A 76 -17.38 -30.38 2.83
C GLU A 76 -18.09 -31.35 1.87
N ALA A 77 -19.32 -31.05 1.44
CA ALA A 77 -20.02 -31.77 0.38
C ALA A 77 -19.73 -31.23 -1.04
N LEU A 78 -19.05 -30.08 -1.17
CA LEU A 78 -18.60 -29.57 -2.47
C LEU A 78 -17.35 -30.32 -2.94
N PRO A 79 -17.11 -30.48 -4.26
CA PRO A 79 -15.95 -31.22 -4.75
C PRO A 79 -14.61 -30.60 -4.31
N ARG A 80 -13.91 -31.28 -3.38
CA ARG A 80 -12.69 -30.80 -2.69
C ARG A 80 -12.90 -29.58 -1.78
N GLY A 81 -14.13 -29.25 -1.41
CA GLY A 81 -14.42 -28.24 -0.40
C GLY A 81 -13.93 -28.69 0.98
N GLN A 82 -13.25 -27.81 1.71
CA GLN A 82 -12.69 -28.11 3.04
C GLN A 82 -12.84 -26.91 3.97
N VAL A 83 -13.34 -27.11 5.20
CA VAL A 83 -13.28 -26.10 6.26
C VAL A 83 -11.96 -26.24 7.01
N ARG A 84 -11.14 -25.18 6.98
CA ARG A 84 -9.82 -25.12 7.61
C ARG A 84 -9.88 -24.58 9.04
N ALA A 85 -10.66 -23.51 9.26
CA ALA A 85 -10.89 -22.94 10.58
C ALA A 85 -12.32 -22.40 10.73
N GLU A 86 -12.81 -22.41 11.96
CA GLU A 86 -14.13 -21.89 12.37
C GLU A 86 -13.88 -20.77 13.39
N MET A 87 -14.58 -19.63 13.23
CA MET A 87 -14.37 -18.39 13.99
C MET A 87 -15.71 -17.86 14.48
N GLU A 88 -15.76 -17.44 15.74
CA GLU A 88 -17.02 -17.18 16.46
C GLU A 88 -16.98 -15.97 17.41
N THR A 89 -15.81 -15.59 17.93
CA THR A 89 -15.69 -14.56 18.97
C THR A 89 -15.63 -13.16 18.39
N VAL A 90 -14.72 -12.92 17.44
CA VAL A 90 -14.45 -11.59 16.85
C VAL A 90 -14.87 -11.48 15.38
N PHE A 91 -15.04 -12.62 14.71
CA PHE A 91 -15.55 -12.72 13.35
C PHE A 91 -16.43 -13.97 13.31
N ASN A 92 -17.62 -13.91 12.71
CA ASN A 92 -18.50 -15.07 12.60
C ASN A 92 -18.37 -15.68 11.21
N GLY A 93 -17.57 -16.74 11.08
CA GLY A 93 -17.20 -17.23 9.76
C GLY A 93 -16.31 -18.47 9.74
N MET A 94 -15.94 -18.86 8.53
CA MET A 94 -15.05 -19.99 8.25
C MET A 94 -13.94 -19.61 7.29
N ALA A 95 -12.73 -20.09 7.55
CA ALA A 95 -11.68 -20.14 6.54
C ALA A 95 -11.83 -21.47 5.80
N VAL A 96 -11.96 -21.42 4.47
CA VAL A 96 -12.27 -22.57 3.63
C VAL A 96 -11.32 -22.67 2.44
N THR A 97 -11.13 -23.88 1.93
CA THR A 97 -10.53 -24.12 0.60
C THR A 97 -11.66 -24.58 -0.33
N LEU A 98 -11.81 -23.90 -1.47
CA LEU A 98 -12.86 -24.14 -2.49
C LEU A 98 -12.24 -24.11 -3.89
N ARG A 99 -12.94 -24.65 -4.89
CA ARG A 99 -12.66 -24.31 -6.28
C ARG A 99 -13.25 -22.94 -6.61
N GLU A 100 -12.61 -22.22 -7.51
CA GLU A 100 -13.04 -20.89 -7.95
C GLU A 100 -14.47 -20.91 -8.57
N GLU A 101 -14.83 -21.99 -9.26
CA GLU A 101 -16.19 -22.22 -9.77
C GLU A 101 -17.25 -22.57 -8.69
N ASP A 102 -16.86 -23.01 -7.49
CA ASP A 102 -17.79 -23.38 -6.41
C ASP A 102 -18.21 -22.19 -5.52
N VAL A 103 -17.52 -21.05 -5.62
CA VAL A 103 -17.73 -19.87 -4.75
C VAL A 103 -19.18 -19.37 -4.79
N ALA A 104 -19.74 -19.24 -5.99
CA ALA A 104 -21.12 -18.77 -6.18
C ALA A 104 -22.18 -19.69 -5.53
N ALA A 105 -21.88 -20.98 -5.37
CA ALA A 105 -22.75 -21.92 -4.66
C ALA A 105 -22.68 -21.76 -3.13
N VAL A 106 -21.59 -21.18 -2.61
CA VAL A 106 -21.42 -20.81 -1.20
C VAL A 106 -22.06 -19.44 -0.91
N GLU A 107 -21.90 -18.47 -1.81
CA GLU A 107 -22.55 -17.15 -1.71
C GLU A 107 -24.10 -17.25 -1.71
N GLN A 108 -24.66 -18.24 -2.42
CA GLN A 108 -26.10 -18.49 -2.46
C GLN A 108 -26.65 -19.25 -1.23
N MET A 109 -25.81 -19.57 -0.22
CA MET A 109 -26.28 -20.21 1.00
C MET A 109 -26.95 -19.18 1.94
N PRO A 110 -28.19 -19.40 2.43
CA PRO A 110 -28.96 -18.38 3.14
C PRO A 110 -28.31 -17.90 4.46
N GLU A 111 -27.48 -18.73 5.09
CA GLU A 111 -26.71 -18.40 6.29
C GLU A 111 -25.44 -17.57 6.02
N VAL A 112 -25.01 -17.43 4.77
CA VAL A 112 -23.83 -16.67 4.33
C VAL A 112 -24.20 -15.23 4.01
N GLU A 113 -23.37 -14.28 4.43
CA GLU A 113 -23.50 -12.84 4.16
C GLU A 113 -22.67 -12.43 2.93
N GLU A 114 -21.37 -12.70 2.95
CA GLU A 114 -20.38 -12.34 1.91
C GLU A 114 -19.23 -13.38 1.94
N VAL A 115 -18.58 -13.62 0.79
CA VAL A 115 -17.42 -14.51 0.67
C VAL A 115 -16.23 -13.72 0.15
N PHE A 116 -15.12 -13.73 0.89
CA PHE A 116 -13.92 -12.96 0.59
C PHE A 116 -12.78 -13.88 0.14
N PRO A 117 -11.95 -13.51 -0.86
CA PRO A 117 -10.70 -14.21 -1.12
C PRO A 117 -9.75 -14.03 0.06
N SER A 118 -9.02 -15.09 0.43
CA SER A 118 -7.91 -14.95 1.39
C SER A 118 -6.75 -14.19 0.72
N VAL A 119 -6.17 -13.25 1.45
CA VAL A 119 -5.01 -12.45 1.04
C VAL A 119 -3.78 -12.92 1.82
N ARG A 120 -2.59 -12.64 1.28
CA ARG A 120 -1.28 -12.97 1.87
C ARG A 120 -0.62 -11.73 2.49
N TYR A 121 -0.04 -11.88 3.68
CA TYR A 121 0.49 -10.78 4.50
C TYR A 121 2.01 -10.94 4.74
N ARG A 122 2.72 -9.82 4.96
CA ARG A 122 4.20 -9.76 5.07
C ARG A 122 4.72 -9.00 6.30
N LYS A 123 5.98 -9.27 6.64
CA LYS A 123 6.81 -8.73 7.75
C LYS A 123 7.32 -7.30 7.51
N ALA A 124 7.67 -6.55 8.57
CA ALA A 124 8.39 -5.26 8.51
C ALA A 124 8.96 -4.81 9.90
N LEU A 125 9.86 -3.83 9.94
CA LEU A 125 10.90 -3.71 11.01
C LEU A 125 10.90 -2.23 11.62
N ASP A 126 11.74 -1.32 12.22
CA ASP A 126 12.97 -1.13 13.09
C ASP A 126 12.70 -0.15 14.35
N ALA A 127 13.71 0.47 15.03
CA ALA A 127 13.79 1.71 15.90
C ALA A 127 12.85 2.03 17.12
N ALA A 128 13.36 2.35 18.36
CA ALA A 128 12.88 3.52 19.16
C ALA A 128 13.64 3.97 20.44
N LEU A 129 13.71 3.13 21.48
CA LEU A 129 13.08 3.49 22.78
C LEU A 129 13.33 4.89 23.40
N PRO A 130 14.55 5.45 23.50
CA PRO A 130 14.76 6.75 24.17
C PRO A 130 14.04 7.92 23.49
N LEU A 131 13.77 7.82 22.18
CA LEU A 131 13.22 8.90 21.35
C LEU A 131 11.73 9.17 21.59
N VAL A 132 11.02 8.23 22.23
CA VAL A 132 9.58 8.32 22.54
C VAL A 132 9.32 8.49 24.03
N ASN A 133 10.33 8.96 24.77
CA ASN A 133 10.28 9.25 26.20
C ASN A 133 9.90 8.06 27.11
N VAL A 134 10.31 6.83 26.75
CA VAL A 134 10.10 5.64 27.60
C VAL A 134 10.78 5.75 28.99
N PRO A 135 12.06 6.17 29.13
CA PRO A 135 12.67 6.25 30.46
C PRO A 135 12.01 7.29 31.39
N PRO A 136 11.61 8.50 30.93
CA PRO A 136 10.72 9.38 31.69
C PRO A 136 9.32 8.81 31.96
N ALA A 137 8.78 7.97 31.08
CA ALA A 137 7.50 7.30 31.32
C ALA A 137 7.58 6.29 32.47
N TRP A 138 8.70 5.58 32.62
CA TRP A 138 8.92 4.65 33.74
C TRP A 138 9.02 5.34 35.11
N THR A 139 9.52 6.58 35.19
CA THR A 139 9.59 7.32 36.47
C THR A 139 8.25 7.90 36.90
N ASN A 140 7.19 7.79 36.09
CA ASN A 140 5.83 8.16 36.47
C ASN A 140 5.37 7.34 37.70
N PRO A 141 4.82 7.98 38.76
CA PRO A 141 4.36 7.28 39.97
C PRO A 141 3.35 6.15 39.73
N LYS A 142 2.61 6.16 38.61
CA LYS A 142 1.67 5.10 38.22
C LYS A 142 2.36 3.86 37.63
N ILE A 143 3.61 3.99 37.19
CA ILE A 143 4.43 2.90 36.64
C ILE A 143 5.45 2.41 37.68
N ALA A 144 5.99 3.31 38.51
CA ALA A 144 6.91 2.99 39.60
C ALA A 144 8.22 2.27 39.17
N GLY A 145 8.78 2.67 38.03
CA GLY A 145 10.10 2.25 37.55
C GLY A 145 10.10 1.08 36.55
N GLU A 146 11.23 0.90 35.87
CA GLU A 146 11.45 -0.16 34.87
C GLU A 146 11.07 -1.56 35.41
N ASN A 147 11.43 -1.84 36.66
CA ASN A 147 11.16 -3.12 37.32
C ASN A 147 9.67 -3.41 37.63
N ASN A 148 8.76 -2.49 37.32
CA ASN A 148 7.30 -2.67 37.40
C ASN A 148 6.59 -2.30 36.08
N ALA A 149 7.32 -1.86 35.06
CA ALA A 149 6.76 -1.33 33.81
C ALA A 149 6.07 -2.41 32.97
N GLY A 150 4.74 -2.34 32.85
CA GLY A 150 3.88 -3.32 32.19
C GLY A 150 3.32 -4.41 33.10
N ALA A 151 3.61 -4.39 34.40
CA ALA A 151 3.21 -5.45 35.34
C ALA A 151 1.70 -5.76 35.29
N GLY A 152 1.35 -7.05 35.20
CA GLY A 152 -0.03 -7.53 35.10
C GLY A 152 -0.70 -7.35 33.73
N ILE A 153 -0.06 -6.69 32.77
CA ILE A 153 -0.58 -6.55 31.41
C ILE A 153 -0.19 -7.77 30.57
N ARG A 154 -1.07 -8.18 29.65
CA ARG A 154 -0.90 -9.33 28.76
C ARG A 154 -0.96 -8.86 27.31
N ILE A 155 0.01 -9.23 26.49
CA ILE A 155 0.18 -8.70 25.13
C ILE A 155 0.39 -9.86 24.14
N ALA A 156 -0.44 -9.91 23.08
CA ALA A 156 -0.28 -10.87 22.00
C ALA A 156 0.72 -10.35 20.95
N VAL A 157 1.59 -11.26 20.50
CA VAL A 157 2.44 -11.11 19.32
C VAL A 157 1.92 -12.12 18.29
N ILE A 158 1.28 -11.62 17.23
CA ILE A 158 0.76 -12.44 16.12
C ILE A 158 1.74 -12.31 14.97
N ASP A 159 2.61 -13.32 14.81
CA ASP A 159 3.91 -13.18 14.13
C ASP A 159 4.55 -14.54 13.74
N THR A 160 5.88 -14.67 13.66
CA THR A 160 6.61 -15.88 13.18
C THR A 160 6.87 -16.96 14.22
N GLY A 161 6.70 -16.69 15.52
CA GLY A 161 6.97 -17.64 16.61
C GLY A 161 7.53 -16.98 17.86
N ILE A 162 8.29 -17.74 18.67
CA ILE A 162 9.08 -17.19 19.79
C ILE A 162 10.30 -18.07 20.16
N ASP A 163 11.48 -17.48 20.42
CA ASP A 163 12.57 -18.12 21.19
C ASP A 163 12.40 -17.85 22.69
N ILE A 164 11.72 -18.75 23.42
CA ILE A 164 11.59 -18.64 24.89
C ILE A 164 12.91 -18.83 25.67
N ASN A 165 13.98 -19.27 25.01
CA ASN A 165 15.30 -19.42 25.61
C ASN A 165 16.11 -18.13 25.52
N HIS A 166 15.60 -17.09 24.84
CA HIS A 166 16.30 -15.82 24.71
C HIS A 166 16.35 -15.08 26.07
N PRO A 167 17.50 -14.53 26.52
CA PRO A 167 17.62 -13.95 27.86
C PRO A 167 16.65 -12.79 28.18
N MET A 168 16.18 -12.05 27.18
CA MET A 168 15.15 -11.01 27.35
C MET A 168 13.73 -11.59 27.53
N LEU A 169 13.49 -12.85 27.13
CA LEU A 169 12.19 -13.50 27.11
C LEU A 169 12.01 -14.49 28.28
N GLN A 170 12.86 -14.37 29.30
CA GLN A 170 12.75 -15.08 30.58
C GLN A 170 12.72 -14.09 31.74
N ASP A 171 11.79 -14.27 32.67
CA ASP A 171 11.71 -13.48 33.90
C ASP A 171 11.25 -14.36 35.08
N PRO A 172 12.18 -15.04 35.79
CA PRO A 172 11.83 -15.95 36.90
C PRO A 172 11.36 -15.21 38.16
N ALA A 173 11.42 -13.88 38.18
CA ALA A 173 10.93 -13.06 39.30
C ALA A 173 9.42 -12.74 39.19
N VAL A 174 8.74 -13.20 38.13
CA VAL A 174 7.31 -12.99 37.91
C VAL A 174 6.57 -14.33 38.03
N ALA A 175 5.53 -14.39 38.87
CA ALA A 175 4.69 -15.57 38.99
C ALA A 175 3.73 -15.70 37.79
N LEU A 176 3.47 -16.94 37.37
CA LEU A 176 2.53 -17.23 36.28
C LEU A 176 1.08 -16.87 36.69
N PRO A 177 0.30 -16.14 35.87
CA PRO A 177 -1.08 -15.78 36.22
C PRO A 177 -2.01 -17.00 36.25
N ALA A 178 -3.08 -16.92 37.05
CA ALA A 178 -4.11 -17.96 37.10
C ALA A 178 -4.78 -18.17 35.71
N GLY A 179 -4.95 -19.43 35.31
CA GLY A 179 -5.53 -19.78 34.00
C GLY A 179 -4.53 -19.80 32.84
N TYR A 180 -3.23 -19.92 33.15
CA TYR A 180 -2.11 -20.06 32.22
C TYR A 180 -1.18 -21.21 32.70
N PRO A 181 -0.30 -21.78 31.84
CA PRO A 181 -0.08 -21.41 30.44
C PRO A 181 -1.26 -21.84 29.56
N ARG A 182 -1.41 -21.22 28.39
CA ARG A 182 -2.34 -21.68 27.36
C ARG A 182 -1.60 -21.99 26.08
N PHE A 183 -2.06 -23.02 25.38
CA PHE A 183 -1.35 -23.51 24.21
C PHE A 183 -2.26 -24.30 23.27
N THR A 184 -1.80 -24.53 22.04
CA THR A 184 -2.41 -25.52 21.15
C THR A 184 -2.07 -26.92 21.67
N ALA A 185 -3.11 -27.74 21.89
CA ALA A 185 -2.95 -29.13 22.29
C ALA A 185 -2.40 -29.95 21.10
N SER A 186 -1.57 -30.97 21.38
CA SER A 186 -0.98 -31.83 20.38
C SER A 186 -2.04 -32.59 19.57
N THR A 187 -1.91 -32.57 18.24
CA THR A 187 -2.68 -33.43 17.32
C THR A 187 -1.91 -34.73 17.05
N ALA A 188 -2.50 -35.66 16.29
CA ALA A 188 -1.83 -36.89 15.88
C ALA A 188 -0.58 -36.64 15.01
N ASP A 189 -0.66 -35.62 14.15
CA ASP A 189 0.40 -35.27 13.19
C ASP A 189 1.46 -34.32 13.79
N CYS A 190 1.13 -33.61 14.87
CA CYS A 190 1.98 -32.60 15.50
C CYS A 190 2.35 -33.01 16.93
N LEU A 191 3.25 -33.99 17.04
CA LEU A 191 3.80 -34.54 18.29
C LEU A 191 4.82 -33.61 18.97
N ASN A 192 4.43 -32.36 19.23
CA ASN A 192 5.09 -31.44 20.17
C ASN A 192 4.06 -30.43 20.67
N SER A 193 3.61 -30.52 21.92
CA SER A 193 2.65 -29.55 22.46
C SER A 193 3.28 -28.17 22.59
N ASP A 194 2.59 -27.12 22.10
CA ASP A 194 3.09 -25.74 22.12
C ASP A 194 3.39 -25.23 23.55
N GLN A 195 2.90 -25.93 24.58
CA GLN A 195 3.29 -25.77 25.98
C GLN A 195 4.81 -25.64 26.20
N ARG A 196 5.64 -26.34 25.40
CA ARG A 196 7.11 -26.26 25.51
C ARG A 196 7.68 -24.88 25.15
N TYR A 197 6.92 -24.04 24.45
CA TYR A 197 7.24 -22.65 24.14
C TYR A 197 6.54 -21.66 25.09
N THR A 198 6.28 -22.08 26.34
CA THR A 198 5.76 -21.21 27.41
C THR A 198 6.68 -21.20 28.63
N ASN A 199 6.73 -20.06 29.32
CA ASN A 199 7.46 -19.87 30.57
C ASN A 199 6.73 -18.80 31.44
N THR A 200 7.34 -18.29 32.51
CA THR A 200 6.73 -17.24 33.37
C THR A 200 6.48 -15.91 32.66
N LYS A 201 7.16 -15.66 31.54
CA LYS A 201 7.14 -14.43 30.75
C LYS A 201 6.28 -14.56 29.50
N VAL A 202 6.41 -15.68 28.78
CA VAL A 202 5.63 -16.06 27.60
C VAL A 202 4.57 -17.07 28.04
N ILE A 203 3.37 -16.56 28.37
CA ILE A 203 2.32 -17.33 29.06
C ILE A 203 1.33 -18.00 28.11
N VAL A 204 1.41 -17.68 26.80
CA VAL A 204 0.68 -18.36 25.73
C VAL A 204 1.62 -18.65 24.57
N ALA A 205 1.48 -19.82 23.96
CA ALA A 205 2.11 -20.16 22.69
C ALA A 205 1.14 -20.97 21.82
N ARG A 206 0.89 -20.51 20.60
CA ARG A 206 0.00 -21.19 19.63
C ARG A 206 0.60 -21.09 18.24
N ASN A 207 0.49 -22.15 17.44
CA ASN A 207 0.77 -22.11 16.01
C ASN A 207 -0.48 -22.34 15.15
N TYR A 208 -0.48 -21.74 13.95
CA TYR A 208 -1.57 -21.78 12.96
C TYR A 208 -1.08 -22.21 11.57
N VAL A 209 0.08 -22.86 11.47
CA VAL A 209 0.70 -23.19 10.16
C VAL A 209 -0.14 -24.17 9.33
N SER A 210 -1.03 -24.94 9.97
CA SER A 210 -2.05 -25.77 9.32
C SER A 210 -3.16 -24.99 8.58
N LEU A 211 -3.16 -23.66 8.68
CA LEU A 211 -4.06 -22.74 7.97
C LEU A 211 -3.35 -21.97 6.84
N LEU A 212 -2.12 -22.35 6.50
CA LEU A 212 -1.33 -21.80 5.39
C LEU A 212 -1.54 -22.63 4.12
N GLU A 213 -0.88 -22.24 3.02
CA GLU A 213 -1.13 -22.84 1.70
C GLU A 213 -0.41 -24.18 1.52
N GLU A 214 0.88 -24.25 1.87
CA GLU A 214 1.69 -25.47 1.77
C GLU A 214 1.82 -26.19 3.12
N PRO A 215 1.89 -27.54 3.15
CA PRO A 215 2.12 -28.30 4.38
C PRO A 215 3.46 -27.94 5.02
N ASP A 216 3.42 -27.29 6.19
CA ASP A 216 4.64 -26.83 6.86
C ASP A 216 5.42 -27.99 7.51
N PRO A 217 6.76 -28.06 7.36
CA PRO A 217 7.57 -29.08 8.04
C PRO A 217 7.58 -28.94 9.56
N HIS A 218 7.17 -27.80 10.14
CA HIS A 218 7.20 -27.56 11.58
C HIS A 218 5.91 -26.94 12.14
N CYS A 219 4.94 -27.79 12.52
CA CYS A 219 3.71 -27.38 13.22
C CYS A 219 3.89 -27.13 14.73
N ASP A 220 4.84 -26.25 15.08
CA ASP A 220 5.05 -25.76 16.45
C ASP A 220 5.30 -24.25 16.50
N ALA A 221 5.14 -23.64 17.68
CA ALA A 221 5.24 -22.21 17.93
C ALA A 221 6.69 -21.65 17.97
N GLU A 222 7.71 -22.41 17.59
CA GLU A 222 9.10 -21.93 17.57
C GLU A 222 9.31 -20.85 16.50
N ASP A 223 10.11 -19.84 16.84
CA ASP A 223 10.58 -18.87 15.86
C ASP A 223 11.76 -19.44 15.06
N ARG A 224 11.52 -19.75 13.78
CA ARG A 224 12.58 -20.14 12.83
C ARG A 224 12.95 -19.02 11.86
N ASP A 225 12.27 -17.87 11.97
CA ASP A 225 12.59 -16.66 11.22
C ASP A 225 13.38 -15.67 12.10
N GLY A 226 12.80 -15.29 13.24
CA GLY A 226 13.35 -14.36 14.23
C GLY A 226 12.54 -13.09 14.45
N HIS A 227 11.64 -12.74 13.53
CA HIS A 227 10.82 -11.53 13.60
C HIS A 227 9.95 -11.46 14.87
N GLY A 228 9.22 -12.53 15.21
CA GLY A 228 8.37 -12.59 16.41
C GLY A 228 9.15 -12.45 17.72
N THR A 229 10.36 -13.00 17.77
CA THR A 229 11.33 -12.82 18.86
C THR A 229 11.79 -11.37 18.96
N PHE A 230 12.01 -10.70 17.82
CA PHE A 230 12.34 -9.28 17.74
C PHE A 230 11.21 -8.40 18.26
N ILE A 231 9.97 -8.63 17.81
CA ILE A 231 8.74 -7.97 18.31
C ILE A 231 8.66 -8.10 19.83
N ALA A 232 8.72 -9.33 20.33
CA ALA A 232 8.60 -9.63 21.76
C ALA A 232 9.68 -8.93 22.61
N GLY A 233 10.92 -8.86 22.09
CA GLY A 233 12.02 -8.11 22.70
C GLY A 233 11.71 -6.62 22.87
N ILE A 234 11.11 -5.98 21.85
CA ILE A 234 10.75 -4.55 21.88
C ILE A 234 9.57 -4.28 22.81
N ILE A 235 8.50 -5.07 22.70
CA ILE A 235 7.30 -4.86 23.52
C ILE A 235 7.65 -5.01 24.99
N ALA A 236 8.25 -6.14 25.36
CA ALA A 236 8.30 -6.57 26.75
C ALA A 236 9.59 -7.29 27.16
N GLY A 237 10.66 -7.28 26.35
CA GLY A 237 11.90 -7.94 26.73
C GLY A 237 12.45 -7.43 28.07
N ARG A 238 12.74 -8.33 29.01
CA ARG A 238 13.41 -8.01 30.28
C ARG A 238 14.79 -7.41 29.98
N ARG A 239 15.20 -6.45 30.80
CA ARG A 239 16.52 -5.82 30.70
C ARG A 239 17.66 -6.85 30.60
N ALA A 240 18.50 -6.69 29.58
CA ALA A 240 19.65 -7.54 29.28
C ALA A 240 20.87 -6.73 28.83
N THR A 241 22.02 -7.41 28.72
CA THR A 241 23.24 -6.89 28.10
C THR A 241 23.43 -7.59 26.77
N ALA A 242 23.25 -6.87 25.67
CA ALA A 242 23.56 -7.30 24.31
C ALA A 242 24.96 -6.80 23.92
N PRO A 243 25.63 -7.42 22.93
CA PRO A 243 27.00 -7.05 22.53
C PRO A 243 27.26 -5.55 22.34
N LEU A 244 26.31 -4.81 21.72
CA LEU A 244 26.48 -3.38 21.41
C LEU A 244 25.75 -2.42 22.37
N ALA A 245 24.91 -2.91 23.30
CA ALA A 245 24.15 -2.08 24.24
C ALA A 245 23.50 -2.88 25.38
N SER A 246 23.22 -2.24 26.53
CA SER A 246 22.17 -2.73 27.42
C SER A 246 20.80 -2.41 26.82
N LEU A 247 19.98 -3.44 26.63
CA LEU A 247 18.65 -3.37 26.04
C LEU A 247 17.56 -3.70 27.07
N SER A 248 16.34 -3.23 26.80
CA SER A 248 15.11 -3.53 27.52
C SER A 248 13.94 -3.26 26.55
N GLY A 249 12.80 -3.91 26.72
CA GLY A 249 11.56 -3.57 26.02
C GLY A 249 10.87 -2.35 26.64
N VAL A 250 9.76 -1.88 26.06
CA VAL A 250 8.98 -0.75 26.60
C VAL A 250 8.26 -1.11 27.91
N ALA A 251 7.72 -2.33 27.96
CA ALA A 251 6.94 -2.87 29.06
C ALA A 251 7.58 -4.17 29.61
N PRO A 252 8.82 -4.11 30.17
CA PRO A 252 9.64 -5.28 30.53
C PRO A 252 9.01 -6.23 31.57
N LYS A 253 7.92 -5.85 32.24
CA LYS A 253 7.14 -6.69 33.16
C LYS A 253 5.75 -7.11 32.65
N ALA A 254 5.39 -6.78 31.41
CA ALA A 254 4.21 -7.34 30.77
C ALA A 254 4.42 -8.82 30.40
N PHE A 255 3.35 -9.60 30.44
CA PHE A 255 3.32 -10.97 29.93
C PHE A 255 3.10 -10.98 28.42
N LEU A 256 3.74 -11.92 27.74
CA LEU A 256 3.63 -12.15 26.31
C LEU A 256 2.78 -13.39 26.01
N GLY A 257 2.11 -13.38 24.86
CA GLY A 257 1.62 -14.60 24.21
C GLY A 257 2.06 -14.61 22.76
N SER A 258 2.65 -15.71 22.29
CA SER A 258 3.02 -15.89 20.88
C SER A 258 1.94 -16.66 20.11
N TYR A 259 1.65 -16.17 18.91
CA TYR A 259 0.58 -16.65 18.03
C TYR A 259 1.16 -16.73 16.61
N LYS A 260 1.79 -17.86 16.28
CA LYS A 260 2.55 -18.07 15.06
C LYS A 260 1.64 -18.25 13.83
N VAL A 261 1.62 -17.26 12.95
CA VAL A 261 0.81 -17.21 11.72
C VAL A 261 1.65 -17.24 10.43
N PHE A 262 2.97 -17.15 10.54
CA PHE A 262 3.90 -17.46 9.45
C PHE A 262 4.50 -18.86 9.68
N GLY A 263 4.92 -19.54 8.61
CA GLY A 263 5.45 -20.89 8.70
C GLY A 263 6.98 -20.96 8.75
N THR A 264 7.54 -22.04 8.23
CA THR A 264 8.99 -22.22 8.05
C THR A 264 9.48 -21.36 6.87
N PRO A 265 10.63 -20.63 7.01
CA PRO A 265 11.20 -19.85 5.92
C PRO A 265 11.44 -20.66 4.64
N GLY A 266 11.15 -20.07 3.48
CA GLY A 266 11.25 -20.74 2.18
C GLY A 266 10.17 -21.79 1.89
N VAL A 267 9.21 -21.99 2.80
CA VAL A 267 8.01 -22.84 2.62
C VAL A 267 6.74 -22.01 2.72
N ASN A 268 6.61 -21.20 3.77
CA ASN A 268 5.39 -20.45 4.11
C ASN A 268 5.74 -19.03 4.63
N ASP A 269 6.45 -18.25 3.81
CA ASP A 269 6.94 -16.90 4.14
C ASP A 269 5.83 -15.83 4.27
N GLU A 270 4.59 -16.15 3.87
CA GLU A 270 3.45 -15.24 3.88
C GLU A 270 2.28 -15.84 4.69
N ALA A 271 1.69 -15.04 5.59
CA ALA A 271 0.56 -15.46 6.43
C ALA A 271 -0.79 -15.31 5.69
N THR A 272 -1.74 -16.22 5.92
CA THR A 272 -3.10 -16.17 5.33
C THR A 272 -4.07 -15.35 6.20
N THR A 273 -5.09 -14.75 5.56
CA THR A 273 -6.23 -14.12 6.27
C THR A 273 -6.84 -15.06 7.32
N GLY A 274 -6.98 -16.36 7.01
CA GLY A 274 -7.56 -17.35 7.92
C GLY A 274 -6.72 -17.59 9.17
N ALA A 275 -5.39 -17.72 9.03
CA ALA A 275 -4.48 -17.85 10.15
C ALA A 275 -4.53 -16.62 11.08
N ILE A 276 -4.48 -15.41 10.49
CA ILE A 276 -4.48 -14.15 11.25
C ILE A 276 -5.84 -13.91 11.94
N LEU A 277 -6.97 -14.17 11.27
CA LEU A 277 -8.30 -14.10 11.90
C LEU A 277 -8.39 -15.00 13.14
N LYS A 278 -7.97 -16.26 13.00
CA LYS A 278 -8.03 -17.24 14.10
C LYS A 278 -7.12 -16.85 15.26
N ALA A 279 -5.95 -16.28 14.97
CA ALA A 279 -5.04 -15.75 15.98
C ALA A 279 -5.62 -14.54 16.75
N ILE A 280 -6.34 -13.63 16.07
CA ILE A 280 -7.02 -12.49 16.73
C ILE A 280 -8.19 -12.97 17.59
N ASP A 281 -8.95 -13.97 17.12
CA ASP A 281 -10.02 -14.60 17.89
C ASP A 281 -9.47 -15.24 19.18
N ASP A 282 -8.49 -16.15 19.04
CA ASP A 282 -7.89 -16.86 20.18
C ASP A 282 -7.15 -15.91 21.13
N ALA A 283 -6.46 -14.87 20.65
CA ALA A 283 -5.85 -13.86 21.52
C ALA A 283 -6.88 -13.08 22.34
N THR A 284 -8.08 -12.85 21.77
CA THR A 284 -9.21 -12.24 22.48
C THR A 284 -9.79 -13.19 23.54
N GLN A 285 -9.94 -14.48 23.21
CA GLN A 285 -10.35 -15.54 24.16
C GLN A 285 -9.31 -15.81 25.27
N ASP A 286 -8.02 -15.62 24.96
CA ASP A 286 -6.88 -15.84 25.86
C ASP A 286 -6.55 -14.65 26.77
N GLY A 287 -7.47 -13.69 26.88
CA GLY A 287 -7.40 -12.66 27.91
C GLY A 287 -6.36 -11.56 27.64
N MET A 288 -5.83 -11.46 26.42
CA MET A 288 -4.84 -10.44 26.06
C MET A 288 -5.45 -9.03 26.18
N HIS A 289 -4.67 -8.04 26.62
CA HIS A 289 -5.08 -6.64 26.78
C HIS A 289 -4.70 -5.79 25.55
N VAL A 290 -3.59 -6.15 24.91
CA VAL A 290 -3.08 -5.54 23.69
C VAL A 290 -2.80 -6.66 22.69
N ILE A 291 -3.10 -6.44 21.41
CA ILE A 291 -2.65 -7.27 20.29
C ILE A 291 -1.73 -6.42 19.42
N ASN A 292 -0.56 -6.96 19.11
CA ASN A 292 0.37 -6.38 18.15
C ASN A 292 0.33 -7.21 16.86
N LEU A 293 -0.12 -6.59 15.76
CA LEU A 293 -0.10 -7.14 14.41
C LEU A 293 1.08 -6.53 13.65
N SER A 294 2.21 -7.24 13.64
CA SER A 294 3.42 -6.76 12.98
C SER A 294 3.49 -7.15 11.50
N LEU A 295 2.34 -7.09 10.82
CA LEU A 295 2.12 -7.60 9.47
C LEU A 295 1.17 -6.71 8.67
N GLY A 296 1.23 -6.80 7.35
CA GLY A 296 0.30 -6.10 6.45
C GLY A 296 0.22 -6.66 5.03
N ALA A 297 -0.84 -6.29 4.32
CA ALA A 297 -1.06 -6.58 2.90
C ALA A 297 -1.67 -5.36 2.17
N PRO A 298 -1.46 -5.19 0.85
CA PRO A 298 -2.16 -4.19 0.05
C PRO A 298 -3.68 -4.40 0.10
N THR A 299 -4.46 -3.33 0.01
CA THR A 299 -5.93 -3.39 0.06
C THR A 299 -6.58 -2.36 -0.87
N SER A 300 -7.73 -2.74 -1.43
CA SER A 300 -8.58 -1.91 -2.29
C SER A 300 -10.04 -1.84 -1.80
N GLY A 301 -10.37 -2.55 -0.72
CA GLY A 301 -11.71 -2.60 -0.12
C GLY A 301 -11.89 -1.57 0.98
N SER A 302 -13.15 -1.22 1.28
CA SER A 302 -13.52 -0.46 2.48
C SER A 302 -13.08 -1.21 3.75
N PRO A 303 -12.69 -0.53 4.86
CA PRO A 303 -12.44 -1.19 6.14
C PRO A 303 -13.65 -1.98 6.68
N THR A 304 -14.87 -1.68 6.21
CA THR A 304 -16.10 -2.41 6.54
C THR A 304 -16.31 -3.70 5.73
N ARG A 305 -15.48 -3.96 4.71
CA ARG A 305 -15.48 -5.18 3.88
C ARG A 305 -14.12 -5.90 3.88
N ASP A 306 -13.30 -5.60 4.87
CA ASP A 306 -12.01 -6.28 5.10
C ASP A 306 -12.16 -7.15 6.35
N PRO A 307 -12.11 -8.50 6.22
CA PRO A 307 -12.35 -9.40 7.36
C PRO A 307 -11.45 -9.15 8.56
N LEU A 308 -10.18 -8.78 8.34
CA LEU A 308 -9.27 -8.47 9.45
C LEU A 308 -9.59 -7.11 10.06
N ALA A 309 -9.90 -6.08 9.27
CA ALA A 309 -10.28 -4.78 9.80
C ALA A 309 -11.58 -4.84 10.64
N VAL A 310 -12.52 -5.70 10.24
CA VAL A 310 -13.74 -6.05 10.99
C VAL A 310 -13.41 -6.82 12.28
N ALA A 311 -12.61 -7.89 12.20
CA ALA A 311 -12.20 -8.65 13.38
C ALA A 311 -11.42 -7.80 14.41
N VAL A 312 -10.57 -6.89 13.92
CA VAL A 312 -9.86 -5.89 14.72
C VAL A 312 -10.84 -4.91 15.37
N ALA A 313 -11.86 -4.44 14.65
CA ALA A 313 -12.88 -3.58 15.22
C ALA A 313 -13.64 -4.28 16.35
N THR A 314 -14.10 -5.52 16.11
CA THR A 314 -14.83 -6.32 17.09
C THR A 314 -13.97 -6.70 18.31
N ALA A 315 -12.68 -7.02 18.14
CA ALA A 315 -11.75 -7.21 19.26
C ALA A 315 -11.57 -5.91 20.09
N THR A 316 -11.62 -4.75 19.42
CA THR A 316 -11.55 -3.43 20.06
C THR A 316 -12.82 -3.10 20.85
N GLU A 317 -14.00 -3.44 20.32
CA GLU A 317 -15.27 -3.40 21.07
C GLU A 317 -15.24 -4.32 22.31
N PHE A 318 -14.59 -5.49 22.20
CA PHE A 318 -14.41 -6.43 23.31
C PHE A 318 -13.35 -6.00 24.36
N GLY A 319 -12.77 -4.80 24.19
CA GLY A 319 -11.86 -4.19 25.17
C GLY A 319 -10.37 -4.50 24.96
N VAL A 320 -9.97 -5.05 23.81
CA VAL A 320 -8.56 -5.32 23.45
C VAL A 320 -8.01 -4.16 22.61
N THR A 321 -6.83 -3.63 22.94
CA THR A 321 -6.20 -2.57 22.10
C THR A 321 -5.39 -3.22 20.99
N VAL A 322 -5.74 -2.97 19.73
CA VAL A 322 -4.98 -3.50 18.58
C VAL A 322 -4.05 -2.43 18.01
N VAL A 323 -2.77 -2.80 17.86
CA VAL A 323 -1.70 -1.97 17.28
C VAL A 323 -1.15 -2.65 16.04
N ILE A 324 -0.97 -1.91 14.94
CA ILE A 324 -0.71 -2.45 13.60
C ILE A 324 0.36 -1.63 12.89
N ALA A 325 1.23 -2.28 12.13
CA ALA A 325 2.14 -1.61 11.21
C ALA A 325 1.38 -0.87 10.08
N ALA A 326 1.88 0.29 9.63
CA ALA A 326 1.30 0.97 8.47
C ALA A 326 1.60 0.26 7.14
N GLY A 327 2.80 -0.36 7.03
CA GLY A 327 3.33 -0.95 5.81
C GLY A 327 4.66 -0.31 5.35
N ASN A 328 5.34 -0.98 4.42
CA ASN A 328 6.68 -0.62 3.92
C ASN A 328 6.67 -0.22 2.43
N VAL A 329 5.55 0.25 1.90
CA VAL A 329 5.37 0.56 0.46
C VAL A 329 5.08 2.05 0.19
N GLY A 330 5.49 2.92 1.10
CA GLY A 330 5.56 4.37 0.90
C GLY A 330 6.68 4.81 -0.07
N PRO A 331 6.81 6.13 -0.34
CA PRO A 331 6.09 7.23 0.28
C PRO A 331 4.81 7.64 -0.49
N GLY A 332 4.37 6.86 -1.49
CA GLY A 332 3.16 7.14 -2.27
C GLY A 332 1.89 7.24 -1.40
N THR A 333 0.90 8.03 -1.83
CA THR A 333 -0.38 8.13 -1.13
C THR A 333 -1.23 6.87 -1.32
N GLY A 334 -2.04 6.53 -0.31
CA GLY A 334 -2.91 5.35 -0.33
C GLY A 334 -2.15 4.02 -0.23
N THR A 335 -0.97 4.02 0.39
CA THR A 335 -0.08 2.86 0.50
C THR A 335 -0.19 2.12 1.84
N VAL A 336 -1.04 2.59 2.76
CA VAL A 336 -1.38 1.91 4.02
C VAL A 336 -2.09 0.58 3.77
N GLY A 337 -1.62 -0.49 4.43
CA GLY A 337 -2.14 -1.84 4.24
C GLY A 337 -3.34 -2.22 5.11
N SER A 338 -4.00 -3.31 4.75
CA SER A 338 -4.81 -4.13 5.66
C SER A 338 -3.88 -4.86 6.66
N PRO A 339 -4.27 -5.03 7.95
CA PRO A 339 -5.46 -4.50 8.61
C PRO A 339 -5.33 -3.06 9.14
N GLY A 340 -4.21 -2.39 8.86
CA GLY A 340 -3.92 -1.01 9.29
C GLY A 340 -4.94 0.04 8.84
N ILE A 341 -5.80 -0.24 7.86
CA ILE A 341 -6.95 0.61 7.48
C ILE A 341 -8.06 0.68 8.54
N SER A 342 -8.13 -0.24 9.52
CA SER A 342 -9.23 -0.26 10.50
C SER A 342 -9.30 1.04 11.33
N PRO A 343 -10.43 1.79 11.34
CA PRO A 343 -10.51 3.11 11.98
C PRO A 343 -10.22 3.10 13.49
N VAL A 344 -10.46 1.99 14.19
CA VAL A 344 -10.28 1.89 15.65
C VAL A 344 -8.92 1.30 16.06
N ALA A 345 -8.19 0.65 15.15
CA ALA A 345 -6.82 0.21 15.37
C ALA A 345 -5.87 1.40 15.58
N ILE A 346 -4.75 1.19 16.29
CA ILE A 346 -3.64 2.14 16.35
C ILE A 346 -2.63 1.76 15.26
N THR A 347 -2.69 2.43 14.12
CA THR A 347 -1.80 2.15 12.98
C THR A 347 -0.57 3.03 13.03
N VAL A 348 0.62 2.45 12.88
CA VAL A 348 1.88 3.10 13.24
C VAL A 348 2.82 3.24 12.03
N GLY A 349 3.17 4.49 11.72
CA GLY A 349 4.22 4.84 10.75
C GLY A 349 5.64 4.74 11.35
N ALA A 350 6.66 4.89 10.52
CA ALA A 350 8.07 4.74 10.90
C ALA A 350 8.84 6.07 10.89
N THR A 351 9.69 6.31 11.89
CA THR A 351 10.66 7.43 11.88
C THR A 351 12.12 7.00 11.98
N THR A 352 13.03 7.88 11.54
CA THR A 352 14.47 7.73 11.78
C THR A 352 14.82 7.82 13.27
N THR A 353 15.99 7.28 13.62
CA THR A 353 16.60 7.36 14.96
C THR A 353 17.74 8.38 15.04
N SER A 354 18.25 8.62 16.24
CA SER A 354 19.45 9.45 16.47
C SER A 354 20.77 8.75 16.15
N ARG A 355 20.76 7.44 15.87
CA ARG A 355 21.96 6.67 15.49
C ARG A 355 21.61 5.39 14.74
N PHE A 356 22.46 5.02 13.80
CA PHE A 356 22.60 3.64 13.32
C PHE A 356 23.89 3.02 13.87
N PHE A 357 24.08 1.72 13.66
CA PHE A 357 25.36 1.05 13.95
C PHE A 357 25.99 0.60 12.63
N ALA A 358 27.27 0.89 12.46
CA ALA A 358 28.02 0.58 11.25
C ALA A 358 29.52 0.44 11.55
N ASN A 359 30.22 -0.25 10.65
CA ASN A 359 31.65 -0.44 10.71
C ASN A 359 32.35 0.87 10.29
N PRO A 360 33.40 1.32 11.00
CA PRO A 360 34.08 2.55 10.64
C PRO A 360 34.88 2.37 9.35
N LEU A 361 34.58 3.18 8.34
CA LEU A 361 35.42 3.36 7.17
C LEU A 361 36.37 4.52 7.43
N ILE A 362 37.65 4.21 7.59
CA ILE A 362 38.72 5.18 7.83
C ILE A 362 39.48 5.38 6.52
N LEU A 363 39.54 6.62 6.03
CA LEU A 363 40.35 6.99 4.87
C LEU A 363 41.58 7.80 5.30
N THR A 364 42.74 7.49 4.72
CA THR A 364 43.99 8.22 4.91
C THR A 364 44.69 8.46 3.56
N ALA A 365 45.45 9.54 3.45
CA ALA A 365 46.22 9.88 2.26
C ALA A 365 47.49 10.67 2.67
N SER A 366 48.33 11.01 1.69
CA SER A 366 49.44 11.96 1.90
C SER A 366 48.98 13.41 2.05
N THR A 367 47.78 13.73 1.55
CA THR A 367 47.09 15.01 1.77
C THR A 367 46.20 14.96 3.01
N PRO A 368 45.97 16.10 3.72
CA PRO A 368 45.02 16.17 4.83
C PRO A 368 43.63 15.63 4.46
N THR A 369 43.08 14.76 5.30
CA THR A 369 41.75 14.17 5.12
C THR A 369 40.65 15.21 5.38
N PRO A 370 39.73 15.49 4.43
CA PRO A 370 38.63 16.44 4.65
C PRO A 370 37.69 16.02 5.80
N PRO A 371 37.12 16.96 6.57
CA PRO A 371 36.12 16.65 7.60
C PRO A 371 34.94 15.83 7.08
N GLU A 372 34.52 16.07 5.84
CA GLU A 372 33.38 15.44 5.16
C GLU A 372 33.58 13.94 4.88
N VAL A 373 34.82 13.45 4.94
CA VAL A 373 35.16 12.01 4.80
C VAL A 373 35.71 11.42 6.10
N SER A 374 35.56 12.13 7.22
CA SER A 374 35.88 11.61 8.56
C SER A 374 34.65 10.95 9.20
N GLY A 375 34.86 9.95 10.06
CA GLY A 375 33.78 9.33 10.85
C GLY A 375 32.74 8.54 10.04
N ILE A 376 33.05 8.13 8.80
CA ILE A 376 32.10 7.46 7.91
C ILE A 376 31.66 6.10 8.49
N GLY A 377 30.34 5.92 8.63
CA GLY A 377 29.72 4.63 8.92
C GLY A 377 29.45 3.83 7.65
N ALA A 378 30.12 2.69 7.49
CA ALA A 378 29.85 1.71 6.44
C ALA A 378 28.98 0.57 7.00
N LEU A 379 27.75 0.47 6.51
CA LEU A 379 26.76 -0.52 6.92
C LEU A 379 26.99 -1.84 6.14
N PRO A 380 27.35 -2.97 6.79
CA PRO A 380 27.58 -4.23 6.10
C PRO A 380 26.32 -4.79 5.42
N GLY A 381 26.53 -5.51 4.30
CA GLY A 381 25.50 -6.36 3.69
C GLY A 381 25.19 -7.62 4.51
N ASN A 382 24.38 -8.52 3.96
CA ASN A 382 24.11 -9.87 4.51
C ASN A 382 25.08 -10.96 3.98
N GLY A 383 26.26 -10.56 3.49
CA GLY A 383 27.33 -11.48 3.09
C GLY A 383 28.32 -11.73 4.22
N PRO A 384 29.57 -12.15 3.92
CA PRO A 384 30.57 -12.45 4.94
C PRO A 384 30.75 -11.31 5.96
N PRO A 385 30.59 -11.59 7.27
CA PRO A 385 30.69 -10.58 8.30
C PRO A 385 32.12 -10.02 8.41
N ILE A 386 32.23 -8.76 8.79
CA ILE A 386 33.52 -8.06 8.99
C ILE A 386 34.12 -8.48 10.35
N THR A 387 34.53 -9.74 10.47
CA THR A 387 35.07 -10.34 11.71
C THR A 387 36.49 -9.88 12.05
N SER A 388 37.18 -9.25 11.10
CA SER A 388 38.49 -8.65 11.28
C SER A 388 38.63 -7.38 10.43
N THR A 389 39.46 -6.44 10.89
CA THR A 389 39.69 -5.17 10.19
C THR A 389 40.38 -5.43 8.85
N VAL A 390 39.78 -4.92 7.77
CA VAL A 390 40.32 -5.05 6.41
C VAL A 390 41.08 -3.77 6.04
N GLY A 391 42.26 -3.91 5.43
CA GLY A 391 43.14 -2.79 5.08
C GLY A 391 44.15 -2.42 6.19
N PRO A 392 44.91 -1.32 6.04
CA PRO A 392 44.80 -0.31 4.98
C PRO A 392 45.15 -0.87 3.60
N ALA A 393 44.31 -0.56 2.60
CA ALA A 393 44.54 -0.92 1.20
C ALA A 393 44.00 0.16 0.24
N PRO A 394 44.50 0.29 -1.00
CA PRO A 394 44.12 1.38 -1.88
C PRO A 394 42.65 1.32 -2.27
N LEU A 395 41.96 2.46 -2.19
CA LEU A 395 40.56 2.59 -2.60
C LEU A 395 40.47 3.08 -4.06
N LEU A 396 39.76 2.37 -4.93
CA LEU A 396 39.65 2.72 -6.35
C LEU A 396 38.18 2.90 -6.77
N ASP A 397 37.84 4.08 -7.27
CA ASP A 397 36.53 4.33 -7.91
C ASP A 397 36.42 3.52 -9.21
N VAL A 398 35.48 2.60 -9.25
CA VAL A 398 35.24 1.71 -10.39
C VAL A 398 34.82 2.47 -11.66
N GLN A 399 34.44 3.76 -11.56
CA GLN A 399 34.21 4.59 -12.75
C GLN A 399 35.48 4.72 -13.61
N GLN A 400 36.67 4.60 -13.03
CA GLN A 400 37.95 4.57 -13.76
C GLN A 400 38.15 3.28 -14.59
N LEU A 401 37.28 2.27 -14.40
CA LEU A 401 37.35 0.94 -15.02
C LEU A 401 36.17 0.66 -15.96
N ASP A 402 34.96 1.12 -15.62
CA ASP A 402 33.72 0.85 -16.38
C ASP A 402 33.02 2.10 -16.94
N GLY A 403 33.54 3.31 -16.69
CA GLY A 403 32.96 4.59 -17.10
C GLY A 403 31.68 5.03 -16.37
N THR A 404 30.99 4.13 -15.65
CA THR A 404 29.69 4.36 -14.99
C THR A 404 29.78 4.44 -13.46
N GLY A 405 30.81 3.84 -12.88
CA GLY A 405 30.97 3.59 -11.45
C GLY A 405 30.11 2.47 -10.91
N THR A 406 29.39 1.69 -11.73
CA THR A 406 28.33 0.79 -11.26
C THR A 406 28.76 -0.66 -11.06
N ALA A 407 29.86 -1.12 -11.66
CA ALA A 407 30.31 -2.52 -11.66
C ALA A 407 29.27 -3.53 -12.22
N CYS A 408 28.28 -3.07 -12.99
CA CYS A 408 27.26 -3.97 -13.57
C CYS A 408 27.80 -4.81 -14.74
N ALA A 409 28.74 -4.26 -15.51
CA ALA A 409 29.52 -5.02 -16.48
C ALA A 409 30.74 -5.70 -15.82
N ALA A 410 31.31 -6.70 -16.50
CA ALA A 410 32.56 -7.33 -16.07
C ALA A 410 33.71 -6.31 -16.08
N LEU A 411 34.47 -6.24 -14.99
CA LEU A 411 35.62 -5.35 -14.86
C LEU A 411 36.89 -5.99 -15.45
N PRO A 412 37.90 -5.21 -15.89
CA PRO A 412 39.13 -5.77 -16.44
C PRO A 412 39.84 -6.67 -15.42
N ALA A 413 40.36 -7.81 -15.87
CA ALA A 413 41.03 -8.80 -15.01
C ALA A 413 42.20 -8.18 -14.23
N ALA A 414 42.32 -8.55 -12.95
CA ALA A 414 43.31 -8.04 -11.99
C ALA A 414 43.34 -6.50 -11.76
N SER A 415 42.40 -5.72 -12.31
CA SER A 415 42.39 -4.25 -12.15
C SER A 415 42.18 -3.75 -10.70
N LEU A 416 41.63 -4.60 -9.84
CA LEU A 416 41.38 -4.36 -8.42
C LEU A 416 42.26 -5.23 -7.50
N GLN A 417 43.28 -5.92 -8.04
CA GLN A 417 44.14 -6.84 -7.29
C GLN A 417 44.74 -6.18 -6.03
N GLY A 418 44.32 -6.64 -4.84
CA GLY A 418 44.79 -6.11 -3.56
C GLY A 418 44.20 -4.74 -3.17
N ARG A 419 43.13 -4.29 -3.83
CA ARG A 419 42.47 -3.00 -3.63
C ARG A 419 41.06 -3.16 -3.05
N MET A 420 40.53 -2.08 -2.46
CA MET A 420 39.11 -1.96 -2.17
C MET A 420 38.39 -1.33 -3.36
N ALA A 421 37.27 -1.92 -3.79
CA ALA A 421 36.46 -1.38 -4.88
C ALA A 421 35.46 -0.34 -4.35
N PHE A 422 35.49 0.88 -4.88
CA PHE A 422 34.50 1.92 -4.57
C PHE A 422 33.46 2.02 -5.68
N ILE A 423 32.19 1.75 -5.35
CA ILE A 423 31.13 1.43 -6.32
C ILE A 423 29.85 2.22 -6.04
N ARG A 424 29.22 2.76 -7.09
CA ARG A 424 27.91 3.42 -7.02
C ARG A 424 26.77 2.40 -7.11
N ARG A 425 25.74 2.56 -6.25
CA ARG A 425 24.44 1.87 -6.43
C ARG A 425 23.85 2.20 -7.81
N GLY A 426 23.22 1.23 -8.46
CA GLY A 426 22.74 1.36 -9.83
C GLY A 426 21.74 0.26 -10.17
N GLU A 427 21.52 0.03 -11.47
CA GLU A 427 20.41 -0.77 -11.99
C GLU A 427 20.54 -2.28 -11.73
N CYS A 428 21.76 -2.83 -11.67
CA CYS A 428 21.99 -4.22 -11.29
C CYS A 428 22.01 -4.45 -9.76
N VAL A 429 21.66 -5.66 -9.34
CA VAL A 429 21.69 -6.12 -7.93
C VAL A 429 23.10 -6.08 -7.32
N PHE A 430 23.19 -5.98 -5.99
CA PHE A 430 24.47 -5.78 -5.30
C PHE A 430 25.44 -6.95 -5.45
N SER A 431 24.93 -8.20 -5.42
CA SER A 431 25.73 -9.41 -5.60
C SER A 431 26.51 -9.40 -6.94
N THR A 432 25.87 -8.98 -8.05
CA THR A 432 26.53 -8.82 -9.36
C THR A 432 27.73 -7.86 -9.29
N LYS A 433 27.56 -6.70 -8.64
CA LYS A 433 28.61 -5.67 -8.50
C LYS A 433 29.82 -6.21 -7.76
N ILE A 434 29.59 -6.91 -6.65
CA ILE A 434 30.63 -7.45 -5.78
C ILE A 434 31.31 -8.65 -6.45
N LEU A 435 30.56 -9.54 -7.13
CA LEU A 435 31.14 -10.62 -7.94
C LEU A 435 32.04 -10.11 -9.07
N ASN A 436 31.69 -8.99 -9.71
CA ASN A 436 32.55 -8.35 -10.73
C ASN A 436 33.81 -7.70 -10.11
N ALA A 437 33.73 -7.17 -8.89
CA ALA A 437 34.89 -6.70 -8.13
C ALA A 437 35.81 -7.87 -7.69
N ILE A 438 35.25 -8.98 -7.22
CA ILE A 438 35.98 -10.21 -6.87
C ILE A 438 36.76 -10.74 -8.08
N ARG A 439 36.11 -10.84 -9.25
CA ARG A 439 36.74 -11.28 -10.52
C ARG A 439 37.90 -10.38 -10.97
N ALA A 440 37.92 -9.11 -10.54
CA ALA A 440 39.00 -8.17 -10.79
C ALA A 440 40.06 -8.14 -9.67
N GLY A 441 39.92 -8.94 -8.61
CA GLY A 441 40.91 -9.10 -7.53
C GLY A 441 40.71 -8.22 -6.28
N ALA A 442 39.52 -7.60 -6.12
CA ALA A 442 39.22 -6.77 -4.95
C ALA A 442 39.19 -7.56 -3.64
N ILE A 443 39.67 -6.95 -2.55
CA ILE A 443 39.69 -7.56 -1.20
C ILE A 443 38.50 -7.15 -0.32
N ALA A 444 37.81 -6.06 -0.67
CA ALA A 444 36.56 -5.61 -0.08
C ALA A 444 35.82 -4.68 -1.07
N ALA A 445 34.52 -4.49 -0.86
CA ALA A 445 33.68 -3.59 -1.66
C ALA A 445 33.00 -2.52 -0.79
N ILE A 446 33.26 -1.25 -1.08
CA ILE A 446 32.60 -0.09 -0.47
C ILE A 446 31.62 0.48 -1.48
N LEU A 447 30.32 0.28 -1.23
CA LEU A 447 29.26 0.84 -2.06
C LEU A 447 28.78 2.19 -1.51
N TYR A 448 28.23 3.06 -2.35
CA TYR A 448 27.52 4.26 -1.90
C TYR A 448 26.13 4.41 -2.54
N ASN A 449 25.18 4.94 -1.77
CA ASN A 449 23.82 5.14 -2.24
C ASN A 449 23.75 6.19 -3.36
N ASN A 450 22.85 6.01 -4.33
CA ASN A 450 22.82 6.75 -5.59
C ASN A 450 21.74 7.84 -5.67
N GLN A 451 20.80 7.85 -4.72
CA GLN A 451 19.75 8.84 -4.56
C GLN A 451 20.22 9.99 -3.66
N LEU A 452 19.91 11.24 -4.00
CA LEU A 452 20.44 12.44 -3.34
C LEU A 452 20.13 12.45 -1.83
N ASN A 453 21.15 12.72 -1.01
CA ASN A 453 21.09 12.81 0.46
C ASN A 453 20.60 11.55 1.20
N GLN A 454 20.38 10.42 0.53
CA GLN A 454 19.90 9.20 1.17
C GLN A 454 20.99 8.52 2.03
N PRO A 455 20.64 7.97 3.22
CA PRO A 455 21.56 7.20 4.07
C PRO A 455 22.01 5.88 3.40
N PRO A 456 22.98 5.15 3.98
CA PRO A 456 23.26 3.79 3.55
C PRO A 456 22.04 2.87 3.77
N ILE A 457 21.89 1.87 2.91
CA ILE A 457 20.91 0.79 3.08
C ILE A 457 21.63 -0.55 3.20
N ARG A 458 21.05 -1.50 3.95
CA ARG A 458 21.58 -2.87 4.03
C ARG A 458 21.52 -3.48 2.63
N MET A 459 22.63 -4.05 2.17
CA MET A 459 22.71 -4.69 0.86
C MET A 459 22.35 -6.17 0.99
N ASP A 460 21.38 -6.63 0.18
CA ASP A 460 21.25 -8.06 -0.12
C ASP A 460 22.30 -8.45 -1.17
N VAL A 461 23.27 -9.24 -0.73
CA VAL A 461 24.44 -9.70 -1.49
C VAL A 461 24.55 -11.22 -1.50
N GLN A 462 23.96 -11.88 -0.50
CA GLN A 462 23.95 -13.34 -0.26
C GLN A 462 25.35 -13.92 -0.01
N ASP A 463 25.42 -15.15 0.50
CA ASP A 463 26.70 -15.84 0.80
C ASP A 463 27.60 -16.06 -0.44
N ALA A 464 27.07 -15.84 -1.65
CA ALA A 464 27.80 -15.93 -2.90
C ALA A 464 28.95 -14.91 -3.03
N THR A 465 28.95 -13.80 -2.28
CA THR A 465 30.02 -12.80 -2.32
C THR A 465 31.14 -13.14 -1.33
N GLN A 466 32.31 -13.57 -1.83
CA GLN A 466 33.43 -14.07 -1.00
C GLN A 466 34.26 -12.99 -0.26
N ILE A 467 33.91 -11.70 -0.35
CA ILE A 467 34.65 -10.61 0.29
C ILE A 467 33.71 -9.71 1.11
N PRO A 468 34.19 -9.08 2.20
CA PRO A 468 33.38 -8.15 2.97
C PRO A 468 32.90 -6.97 2.13
N ALA A 469 31.62 -6.64 2.25
CA ALA A 469 30.99 -5.55 1.51
C ALA A 469 30.11 -4.68 2.42
N ALA A 470 30.26 -3.36 2.32
CA ALA A 470 29.52 -2.39 3.14
C ALA A 470 29.10 -1.16 2.32
N MET A 471 27.98 -0.53 2.69
CA MET A 471 27.45 0.67 2.05
C MET A 471 27.60 1.92 2.91
N ILE A 472 27.95 3.06 2.29
CA ILE A 472 27.93 4.40 2.88
C ILE A 472 26.81 5.25 2.25
N GLY A 473 26.42 6.34 2.91
CA GLY A 473 25.38 7.25 2.42
C GLY A 473 25.77 7.97 1.13
N ASN A 474 24.79 8.56 0.45
CA ASN A 474 25.02 9.27 -0.81
C ASN A 474 25.93 10.49 -0.62
N LYS A 475 25.70 11.26 0.45
CA LYS A 475 26.49 12.46 0.78
C LYS A 475 27.95 12.10 1.04
N GLU A 476 28.18 11.07 1.85
CA GLU A 476 29.50 10.54 2.20
C GLU A 476 30.19 9.98 0.94
N GLY A 477 29.45 9.25 0.10
CA GLY A 477 29.96 8.73 -1.17
C GLY A 477 30.39 9.81 -2.16
N LEU A 478 29.66 10.92 -2.25
CA LEU A 478 30.06 12.07 -3.07
C LEU A 478 31.31 12.77 -2.51
N ALA A 479 31.43 12.91 -1.18
CA ALA A 479 32.62 13.46 -0.54
C ALA A 479 33.86 12.55 -0.74
N VAL A 480 33.71 11.23 -0.58
CA VAL A 480 34.77 10.24 -0.86
C VAL A 480 35.21 10.30 -2.32
N LYS A 481 34.27 10.44 -3.26
CA LYS A 481 34.57 10.59 -4.69
C LYS A 481 35.37 11.86 -5.01
N GLN A 482 35.02 12.98 -4.38
CA GLN A 482 35.78 14.23 -4.49
C GLN A 482 37.18 14.09 -3.89
N PHE A 483 37.32 13.43 -2.74
CA PHE A 483 38.62 13.17 -2.11
C PHE A 483 39.51 12.26 -2.95
N LEU A 484 38.96 11.18 -3.54
CA LEU A 484 39.66 10.30 -4.49
C LEU A 484 40.16 11.06 -5.73
N ALA A 485 39.36 11.99 -6.25
CA ALA A 485 39.77 12.84 -7.39
C ALA A 485 40.88 13.84 -7.04
N ALA A 486 40.92 14.35 -5.79
CA ALA A 486 41.91 15.32 -5.33
C ALA A 486 43.23 14.70 -4.86
N ALA A 487 43.18 13.55 -4.16
CA ALA A 487 44.34 12.88 -3.59
C ALA A 487 44.89 11.73 -4.48
N GLY A 488 44.14 11.35 -5.52
CA GLY A 488 44.53 10.29 -6.46
C GLY A 488 44.75 8.93 -5.81
N ALA A 489 45.65 8.13 -6.37
CA ALA A 489 45.96 6.78 -5.91
C ALA A 489 46.68 6.70 -4.53
N SER A 490 46.77 7.80 -3.78
CA SER A 490 47.33 7.83 -2.43
C SER A 490 46.32 7.48 -1.32
N VAL A 491 45.01 7.43 -1.64
CA VAL A 491 43.95 7.14 -0.67
C VAL A 491 43.93 5.66 -0.28
N GLN A 492 44.30 5.39 0.97
CA GLN A 492 44.15 4.10 1.62
C GLN A 492 42.80 4.07 2.37
N ALA A 493 42.11 2.94 2.31
CA ALA A 493 40.91 2.67 3.09
C ALA A 493 41.15 1.53 4.09
N THR A 494 40.59 1.69 5.29
CA THR A 494 40.53 0.66 6.33
C THR A 494 39.09 0.51 6.79
N LEU A 495 38.56 -0.72 6.75
CA LEU A 495 37.20 -1.07 7.19
C LEU A 495 37.32 -1.84 8.51
N GLY A 496 36.99 -1.21 9.64
CA GLY A 496 37.17 -1.80 10.98
C GLY A 496 36.14 -2.88 11.32
N ALA A 497 36.57 -3.90 12.08
CA ALA A 497 35.68 -4.99 12.53
C ALA A 497 34.57 -4.54 13.50
N GLU A 498 34.91 -3.67 14.46
CA GLU A 498 34.00 -3.25 15.52
C GLU A 498 32.97 -2.24 15.01
N ALA A 499 31.70 -2.64 14.96
CA ALA A 499 30.59 -1.75 14.65
C ALA A 499 30.40 -0.70 15.76
N ARG A 500 30.14 0.55 15.37
CA ARG A 500 30.02 1.69 16.29
C ARG A 500 28.72 2.46 16.04
N ALA A 501 28.25 3.15 17.06
CA ALA A 501 27.13 4.08 16.95
C ALA A 501 27.54 5.28 16.09
N ILE A 502 26.87 5.46 14.95
CA ILE A 502 27.06 6.58 14.03
C ILE A 502 25.84 7.51 14.15
N PRO A 503 26.02 8.79 14.54
CA PRO A 503 24.91 9.73 14.67
C PRO A 503 24.16 9.94 13.35
N THR A 504 22.84 10.09 13.43
CA THR A 504 22.00 10.48 12.29
C THR A 504 20.81 11.34 12.74
N ALA A 505 20.12 11.96 11.80
CA ALA A 505 19.02 12.87 12.09
C ALA A 505 17.75 12.10 12.50
N ALA A 506 17.44 12.14 13.78
CA ALA A 506 16.27 11.49 14.37
C ALA A 506 14.93 12.11 13.95
N ASN A 507 13.85 11.38 14.21
CA ASN A 507 12.46 11.87 14.21
C ASN A 507 12.01 12.42 12.85
N ARG A 508 12.56 11.92 11.74
CA ARG A 508 12.09 12.15 10.37
C ARG A 508 11.23 10.99 9.92
N ILE A 509 10.16 11.20 9.14
CA ILE A 509 9.42 10.04 8.56
C ILE A 509 10.36 9.27 7.63
N ALA A 510 10.39 7.94 7.79
CA ALA A 510 11.21 7.06 6.96
C ALA A 510 10.52 6.79 5.62
N ASP A 511 11.28 6.85 4.52
CA ASP A 511 10.70 6.98 3.17
C ASP A 511 9.88 5.76 2.70
N PHE A 512 10.17 4.57 3.24
CA PHE A 512 9.36 3.36 2.98
C PHE A 512 8.03 3.36 3.74
N SER A 513 7.83 4.23 4.74
CA SER A 513 6.66 4.21 5.61
C SER A 513 5.40 4.42 4.79
N SER A 514 4.52 3.42 4.78
CA SER A 514 3.25 3.51 4.07
C SER A 514 2.41 4.68 4.57
N ASN A 515 1.96 5.49 3.63
CA ASN A 515 1.20 6.72 3.86
C ASN A 515 -0.29 6.50 3.53
N GLY A 516 -1.15 7.26 4.21
CA GLY A 516 -2.56 7.33 3.91
C GLY A 516 -2.91 8.07 2.61
N PRO A 517 -4.21 8.30 2.37
CA PRO A 517 -5.30 7.95 3.27
C PRO A 517 -5.61 6.44 3.25
N SER A 518 -6.44 6.01 4.20
CA SER A 518 -7.17 4.74 4.10
C SER A 518 -8.16 4.78 2.92
N THR A 519 -8.65 3.62 2.49
CA THR A 519 -9.58 3.46 1.34
C THR A 519 -10.93 4.15 1.52
N ASP A 520 -11.34 4.42 2.76
CA ASP A 520 -12.49 5.26 3.16
C ASP A 520 -12.16 6.76 3.25
N PHE A 521 -10.96 7.16 2.80
CA PHE A 521 -10.34 8.46 3.00
C PHE A 521 -10.06 8.83 4.47
N GLY A 522 -9.95 7.87 5.39
CA GLY A 522 -9.50 8.10 6.77
C GLY A 522 -8.02 8.50 6.88
N ILE A 523 -7.65 9.28 7.92
CA ILE A 523 -6.24 9.56 8.23
C ILE A 523 -5.60 8.27 8.77
N LYS A 524 -4.56 7.82 8.08
CA LYS A 524 -3.63 6.77 8.50
C LYS A 524 -2.21 7.16 8.05
N PRO A 525 -1.14 6.75 8.75
CA PRO A 525 -1.15 6.14 10.09
C PRO A 525 -1.79 7.06 11.15
N ASP A 526 -2.11 6.54 12.32
CA ASP A 526 -2.66 7.35 13.42
C ASP A 526 -1.57 8.18 14.12
N LEU A 527 -0.39 7.59 14.26
CA LEU A 527 0.83 8.24 14.71
C LEU A 527 2.06 7.57 14.07
N ALA A 528 3.23 8.18 14.20
CA ALA A 528 4.51 7.54 13.93
C ALA A 528 5.22 7.17 15.24
N ALA A 529 5.91 6.02 15.25
CA ALA A 529 6.98 5.75 16.19
C ALA A 529 8.26 5.53 15.38
N PRO A 530 9.46 5.59 15.99
CA PRO A 530 10.66 5.29 15.25
C PRO A 530 10.63 3.88 14.66
N GLY A 531 11.39 3.69 13.60
CA GLY A 531 11.26 2.62 12.62
C GLY A 531 12.53 2.42 11.81
N MET A 532 13.69 2.93 12.28
CA MET A 532 14.99 2.76 11.61
C MET A 532 16.15 2.50 12.61
N THR A 533 16.86 1.41 12.42
CA THR A 533 18.01 0.82 13.15
C THR A 533 17.86 0.53 14.66
N LEU A 534 16.94 -0.39 15.01
CA LEU A 534 16.75 -1.06 16.31
C LEU A 534 17.83 -2.08 16.53
N TYR A 535 18.14 -2.27 17.80
CA TYR A 535 18.83 -3.43 18.29
C TYR A 535 17.86 -4.14 19.25
N SER A 536 17.48 -5.37 18.94
CA SER A 536 16.56 -6.20 19.75
C SER A 536 17.00 -7.65 19.72
N ALA A 537 16.27 -8.50 20.45
CA ALA A 537 16.39 -9.95 20.42
C ALA A 537 16.18 -10.51 19.00
N VAL A 538 16.88 -11.59 18.67
CA VAL A 538 16.62 -12.48 17.53
C VAL A 538 16.73 -13.94 17.97
N GLN A 539 16.23 -14.86 17.15
CA GLN A 539 16.38 -16.30 17.40
C GLN A 539 17.82 -16.75 17.11
N ARG A 540 18.23 -17.85 17.76
CA ARG A 540 19.61 -18.38 17.76
C ARG A 540 19.66 -19.86 17.35
N ASN A 541 18.54 -20.41 16.87
CA ASN A 541 18.34 -21.85 16.72
C ASN A 541 18.42 -22.28 15.25
N ASP A 542 17.89 -21.45 14.34
CA ASP A 542 17.77 -21.75 12.92
C ASP A 542 18.57 -20.76 12.06
N PRO A 543 19.71 -21.16 11.46
CA PRO A 543 20.53 -20.28 10.64
C PRO A 543 19.91 -19.93 9.28
N THR A 544 18.71 -20.44 8.95
CA THR A 544 18.00 -20.13 7.69
C THR A 544 16.99 -18.96 7.82
N GLY A 545 16.68 -18.52 9.04
CA GLY A 545 15.76 -17.40 9.27
C GLY A 545 16.33 -16.03 8.92
N GLU A 546 15.49 -15.13 8.39
CA GLU A 546 15.88 -13.74 8.05
C GLU A 546 16.52 -12.97 9.22
N GLN A 547 16.15 -13.36 10.44
CA GLN A 547 16.59 -12.78 11.69
C GLN A 547 17.18 -13.85 12.60
N PHE A 548 18.22 -14.50 12.09
CA PHE A 548 19.19 -15.26 12.89
C PHE A 548 20.38 -14.36 13.29
N ASP A 549 20.85 -14.48 14.54
CA ASP A 549 22.22 -14.10 14.90
C ASP A 549 22.69 -14.98 16.08
N PRO A 550 23.89 -15.59 16.04
CA PRO A 550 24.38 -16.45 17.14
C PRO A 550 24.47 -15.76 18.51
N SER A 551 24.61 -14.43 18.56
CA SER A 551 24.60 -13.66 19.80
C SER A 551 23.19 -13.45 20.37
N GLY A 552 22.14 -13.62 19.55
CA GLY A 552 20.76 -13.30 19.89
C GLY A 552 20.36 -11.84 19.66
N PHE A 553 21.17 -11.00 18.99
CA PHE A 553 20.82 -9.59 18.78
C PHE A 553 21.20 -9.03 17.38
N SER A 554 20.27 -8.38 16.68
CA SER A 554 20.48 -7.85 15.31
C SER A 554 19.72 -6.53 15.00
N PHE A 555 19.79 -6.04 13.76
CA PHE A 555 19.19 -4.77 13.24
C PHE A 555 18.47 -4.97 11.89
N SER A 556 17.29 -4.35 11.69
CA SER A 556 16.33 -4.76 10.63
C SER A 556 15.24 -3.69 10.35
N SER A 557 15.07 -3.11 9.13
CA SER A 557 14.30 -1.84 8.87
C SER A 557 12.82 -1.83 8.34
N GLY A 558 11.93 -0.98 8.89
CA GLY A 558 10.52 -0.89 8.45
C GLY A 558 9.50 -0.18 9.38
N THR A 559 8.22 -0.57 9.30
CA THR A 559 7.12 -0.15 10.22
C THR A 559 6.70 -1.17 11.28
N SER A 560 6.82 -2.49 11.07
CA SER A 560 6.29 -3.42 12.08
C SER A 560 7.12 -3.59 13.35
N PHE A 561 8.25 -2.91 13.51
CA PHE A 561 8.92 -2.72 14.82
C PHE A 561 8.67 -1.32 15.41
N SER A 562 8.07 -0.38 14.66
CA SER A 562 7.48 0.83 15.25
C SER A 562 6.16 0.51 15.97
N ALA A 563 5.38 -0.43 15.43
CA ALA A 563 4.17 -0.99 16.05
C ALA A 563 4.37 -1.52 17.49
N PRO A 564 5.34 -2.41 17.80
CA PRO A 564 5.54 -2.92 19.16
C PRO A 564 6.00 -1.87 20.18
N VAL A 565 6.64 -0.79 19.73
CA VAL A 565 6.95 0.35 20.61
C VAL A 565 5.65 0.98 21.11
N VAL A 566 4.68 1.16 20.22
CA VAL A 566 3.32 1.64 20.54
C VAL A 566 2.52 0.58 21.31
N ALA A 567 2.65 -0.71 21.03
CA ALA A 567 1.99 -1.78 21.78
C ALA A 567 2.47 -1.87 23.23
N GLY A 568 3.78 -1.73 23.46
CA GLY A 568 4.35 -1.60 24.79
C GLY A 568 3.92 -0.30 25.49
N ALA A 569 3.83 0.81 24.76
CA ALA A 569 3.29 2.07 25.32
C ALA A 569 1.80 1.95 25.70
N ALA A 570 0.99 1.25 24.90
CA ALA A 570 -0.40 0.92 25.21
C ALA A 570 -0.53 0.08 26.47
N ALA A 571 0.42 -0.83 26.72
CA ALA A 571 0.50 -1.57 27.97
C ALA A 571 0.80 -0.66 29.17
N LEU A 572 1.73 0.30 29.06
CA LEU A 572 1.99 1.27 30.12
C LEU A 572 0.79 2.18 30.40
N VAL A 573 0.10 2.66 29.35
CA VAL A 573 -1.15 3.43 29.51
C VAL A 573 -2.24 2.59 30.17
N LYS A 574 -2.40 1.31 29.79
CA LYS A 574 -3.38 0.41 30.43
C LYS A 574 -3.03 0.06 31.88
N GLN A 575 -1.74 0.01 32.24
CA GLN A 575 -1.30 -0.13 33.63
C GLN A 575 -1.63 1.13 34.44
N ALA A 576 -1.32 2.31 33.90
CA ALA A 576 -1.53 3.59 34.57
C ALA A 576 -3.00 4.04 34.65
N PHE A 577 -3.86 3.51 33.76
CA PHE A 577 -5.29 3.76 33.72
C PHE A 577 -6.07 2.47 33.44
N PRO A 578 -6.20 1.54 34.41
CA PRO A 578 -6.85 0.24 34.21
C PRO A 578 -8.28 0.33 33.68
N GLN A 579 -8.98 1.42 33.99
CA GLN A 579 -10.35 1.73 33.57
C GLN A 579 -10.49 2.25 32.12
N PHE A 580 -9.40 2.59 31.42
CA PHE A 580 -9.50 3.11 30.05
C PHE A 580 -9.99 2.04 29.07
N THR A 581 -10.88 2.44 28.17
CA THR A 581 -11.24 1.66 26.98
C THR A 581 -10.13 1.73 25.92
N PRO A 582 -10.10 0.81 24.93
CA PRO A 582 -9.14 0.90 23.82
C PRO A 582 -9.17 2.24 23.08
N ALA A 583 -10.34 2.87 22.91
CA ALA A 583 -10.45 4.20 22.32
C ALA A 583 -9.76 5.28 23.16
N GLN A 584 -9.83 5.20 24.49
CA GLN A 584 -9.11 6.11 25.40
C GLN A 584 -7.60 5.85 25.42
N ILE A 585 -7.17 4.59 25.26
CA ILE A 585 -5.74 4.24 25.13
C ILE A 585 -5.20 4.76 23.78
N LYS A 586 -5.95 4.55 22.69
CA LYS A 586 -5.65 5.13 21.37
C LYS A 586 -5.55 6.65 21.44
N SER A 587 -6.50 7.34 22.09
CA SER A 587 -6.42 8.79 22.26
C SER A 587 -5.25 9.23 23.13
N ALA A 588 -4.99 8.55 24.25
CA ALA A 588 -3.86 8.91 25.12
C ALA A 588 -2.51 8.79 24.40
N LEU A 589 -2.36 7.87 23.43
CA LEU A 589 -1.13 7.70 22.64
C LEU A 589 -1.08 8.61 21.40
N VAL A 590 -2.17 8.67 20.64
CA VAL A 590 -2.26 9.45 19.39
C VAL A 590 -2.33 10.93 19.72
N SER A 591 -3.28 11.35 20.56
CA SER A 591 -3.61 12.76 20.76
C SER A 591 -2.58 13.52 21.62
N THR A 592 -1.58 12.85 22.19
CA THR A 592 -0.41 13.50 22.83
C THR A 592 0.88 13.36 22.02
N ALA A 593 0.80 12.88 20.77
CA ALA A 593 1.96 12.76 19.89
C ALA A 593 2.55 14.14 19.54
N VAL A 594 3.88 14.19 19.39
CA VAL A 594 4.64 15.41 19.09
C VAL A 594 4.90 15.49 17.60
N LYS A 595 4.38 16.53 16.93
CA LYS A 595 4.43 16.69 15.47
C LYS A 595 5.84 16.43 14.89
N VAL A 596 5.93 15.51 13.93
CA VAL A 596 7.12 15.34 13.09
C VAL A 596 7.11 16.43 12.03
N VAL A 597 8.21 17.15 11.89
CA VAL A 597 8.29 18.29 10.96
C VAL A 597 8.86 17.94 9.58
N THR A 598 9.58 16.82 9.41
CA THR A 598 10.22 16.50 8.12
C THR A 598 10.27 15.00 7.77
N ASP A 599 10.44 14.72 6.47
CA ASP A 599 10.88 13.43 5.91
C ASP A 599 12.42 13.27 5.95
N SER A 600 12.96 12.19 5.39
CA SER A 600 14.42 11.97 5.29
C SER A 600 15.16 13.06 4.51
N SER A 601 14.51 13.73 3.53
CA SER A 601 15.10 14.84 2.77
C SER A 601 15.21 16.14 3.57
N GLY A 602 14.34 16.33 4.56
CA GLY A 602 14.16 17.59 5.28
C GLY A 602 12.92 18.40 4.85
N SER A 603 12.00 17.80 4.08
CA SER A 603 10.79 18.45 3.56
C SER A 603 9.56 18.22 4.47
N PRO A 604 8.63 19.19 4.60
CA PRO A 604 7.46 19.04 5.46
C PRO A 604 6.52 17.89 5.09
N VAL A 605 6.17 17.07 6.08
CA VAL A 605 5.31 15.87 5.92
C VAL A 605 3.84 16.10 6.28
N SER A 606 2.96 15.62 5.40
CA SER A 606 1.50 15.63 5.59
C SER A 606 1.05 14.80 6.80
N VAL A 607 -0.14 15.10 7.34
CA VAL A 607 -0.80 14.24 8.35
C VAL A 607 -1.05 12.81 7.84
N LEU A 608 -1.10 12.60 6.53
CA LEU A 608 -1.17 11.27 5.91
C LEU A 608 0.13 10.46 6.00
N ALA A 609 1.25 11.06 6.41
CA ALA A 609 2.52 10.35 6.59
C ALA A 609 2.89 10.19 8.07
N GLN A 610 2.60 11.20 8.89
CA GLN A 610 2.95 11.21 10.32
C GLN A 610 1.78 10.87 11.27
N GLY A 611 0.55 10.82 10.78
CA GLY A 611 -0.65 10.83 11.62
C GLY A 611 -0.72 12.12 12.44
N ASN A 612 -0.81 11.99 13.76
CA ASN A 612 -0.70 13.12 14.68
C ASN A 612 0.75 13.48 15.09
N GLY A 613 1.75 12.69 14.68
CA GLY A 613 3.17 12.93 14.99
C GLY A 613 3.86 11.74 15.67
N LEU A 614 5.01 12.01 16.28
CA LEU A 614 5.85 11.04 17.01
C LEU A 614 5.24 10.68 18.37
N LEU A 615 5.22 9.39 18.72
CA LEU A 615 4.86 8.91 20.05
C LEU A 615 5.62 9.62 21.18
N ASP A 616 4.90 10.12 22.19
CA ASP A 616 5.47 10.48 23.49
C ASP A 616 4.71 9.74 24.61
N VAL A 617 5.38 8.76 25.21
CA VAL A 617 4.78 7.91 26.26
C VAL A 617 4.65 8.67 27.60
N ALA A 618 5.52 9.63 27.89
CA ALA A 618 5.43 10.42 29.13
C ALA A 618 4.29 11.45 29.07
N ALA A 619 4.04 12.01 27.88
CA ALA A 619 2.86 12.82 27.60
C ALA A 619 1.58 11.98 27.72
N ALA A 620 1.55 10.78 27.11
CA ALA A 620 0.41 9.85 27.19
C ALA A 620 0.03 9.49 28.64
N LEU A 621 1.02 9.18 29.49
CA LEU A 621 0.81 8.88 30.91
C LEU A 621 0.39 10.10 31.76
N SER A 622 0.47 11.31 31.23
CA SER A 622 0.11 12.56 31.89
C SER A 622 -0.97 13.38 31.17
N THR A 623 -1.70 12.75 30.23
CA THR A 623 -2.76 13.43 29.47
C THR A 623 -3.90 13.94 30.38
N PRO A 624 -4.40 15.18 30.19
CA PRO A 624 -5.53 15.69 30.96
C PRO A 624 -6.89 15.20 30.43
N ALA A 625 -6.96 14.84 29.15
CA ALA A 625 -8.19 14.46 28.46
C ALA A 625 -7.96 13.32 27.47
N THR A 626 -9.05 12.71 27.01
CA THR A 626 -9.10 11.80 25.86
C THR A 626 -10.20 12.28 24.90
N VAL A 627 -10.04 12.03 23.61
CA VAL A 627 -10.94 12.47 22.54
C VAL A 627 -11.21 11.35 21.56
N SER A 628 -12.47 11.21 21.12
CA SER A 628 -12.88 10.20 20.13
C SER A 628 -13.87 10.79 19.12
N PRO A 629 -13.65 10.65 17.79
CA PRO A 629 -12.46 10.08 17.15
C PRO A 629 -11.20 10.91 17.44
N VAL A 630 -10.02 10.29 17.24
CA VAL A 630 -8.72 10.95 17.48
C VAL A 630 -8.26 11.84 16.32
N SER A 631 -8.97 11.79 15.19
CA SER A 631 -8.67 12.48 13.94
C SER A 631 -9.96 12.82 13.20
N ILE A 632 -9.92 13.79 12.29
CA ILE A 632 -11.06 14.18 11.44
C ILE A 632 -10.69 13.95 9.97
N SER A 633 -11.53 13.20 9.25
CA SER A 633 -11.54 13.21 7.79
C SER A 633 -12.82 13.87 7.30
N PHE A 634 -12.69 14.81 6.37
CA PHE A 634 -13.82 15.34 5.61
C PHE A 634 -14.19 14.46 4.40
N SER A 635 -13.49 13.33 4.24
CA SER A 635 -13.49 12.42 3.08
C SER A 635 -13.01 13.10 1.80
N ALA A 636 -12.89 12.29 0.73
CA ALA A 636 -12.86 12.82 -0.63
C ALA A 636 -14.17 13.54 -0.97
N ARG A 637 -14.07 14.68 -1.67
CA ARG A 637 -15.20 15.45 -2.18
C ARG A 637 -15.09 15.68 -3.68
N GLN A 638 -16.23 15.90 -4.33
CA GLN A 638 -16.29 16.24 -5.75
C GLN A 638 -15.74 17.66 -5.98
N PRO A 639 -14.94 17.90 -7.04
CA PRO A 639 -14.52 19.24 -7.41
C PRO A 639 -15.71 20.17 -7.65
N GLY A 640 -15.53 21.46 -7.31
CA GLY A 640 -16.55 22.49 -7.47
C GLY A 640 -17.57 22.55 -6.32
N THR A 641 -17.52 21.64 -5.35
CA THR A 641 -18.41 21.65 -4.19
C THR A 641 -17.87 22.51 -3.04
N LEU A 642 -18.76 23.23 -2.35
CA LEU A 642 -18.45 23.82 -1.04
C LEU A 642 -18.37 22.71 0.00
N LEU A 643 -17.37 22.77 0.88
CA LEU A 643 -17.37 21.93 2.07
C LEU A 643 -18.39 22.48 3.07
N SER A 644 -19.30 21.62 3.53
CA SER A 644 -20.10 21.85 4.72
C SER A 644 -20.24 20.51 5.43
N SER A 645 -19.62 20.39 6.60
CA SER A 645 -19.59 19.15 7.39
C SER A 645 -19.51 19.49 8.87
N THR A 646 -20.07 18.66 9.74
CA THR A 646 -19.88 18.76 11.19
C THR A 646 -19.48 17.41 11.77
N THR A 647 -18.35 17.36 12.44
CA THR A 647 -17.84 16.16 13.12
C THR A 647 -17.96 16.35 14.62
N ASN A 648 -18.57 15.39 15.32
CA ASN A 648 -18.68 15.42 16.78
C ASN A 648 -17.49 14.67 17.41
N LEU A 649 -16.76 15.36 18.29
CA LEU A 649 -15.68 14.80 19.10
C LEU A 649 -16.17 14.62 20.54
N LEU A 650 -15.97 13.43 21.12
CA LEU A 650 -16.28 13.13 22.52
C LEU A 650 -15.05 13.38 23.39
N VAL A 651 -14.97 14.54 24.04
CA VAL A 651 -13.85 14.94 24.90
C VAL A 651 -14.15 14.52 26.34
N THR A 652 -13.34 13.65 26.93
CA THR A 652 -13.49 13.15 28.30
C THR A 652 -12.34 13.62 29.17
N ASN A 653 -12.64 14.30 30.29
CA ASN A 653 -11.65 14.66 31.29
C ASN A 653 -11.19 13.39 32.03
N VAL A 654 -9.89 13.08 31.96
CA VAL A 654 -9.26 11.91 32.63
C VAL A 654 -8.27 12.33 33.73
N GLY A 655 -8.19 13.63 34.02
CA GLY A 655 -7.54 14.18 35.20
C GLY A 655 -8.29 13.86 36.49
N ALA A 656 -7.59 14.02 37.62
CA ALA A 656 -8.14 13.74 38.96
C ALA A 656 -9.04 14.86 39.52
N ALA A 657 -9.24 15.95 38.78
CA ALA A 657 -9.97 17.14 39.23
C ALA A 657 -10.80 17.73 38.08
N ASN A 658 -11.79 18.55 38.46
CA ASN A 658 -12.56 19.35 37.50
C ASN A 658 -11.64 20.37 36.81
N ASP A 659 -11.76 20.51 35.49
CA ASP A 659 -10.90 21.35 34.66
C ASP A 659 -11.77 22.19 33.71
N SER A 660 -11.14 23.10 32.98
CA SER A 660 -11.72 23.77 31.82
C SER A 660 -10.85 23.50 30.60
N PHE A 661 -11.48 23.31 29.45
CA PHE A 661 -10.79 23.00 28.20
C PHE A 661 -11.06 24.10 27.18
N ARG A 662 -9.98 24.69 26.66
CA ARG A 662 -10.00 25.64 25.54
C ARG A 662 -9.68 24.90 24.26
N VAL A 663 -10.42 25.19 23.18
CA VAL A 663 -10.16 24.64 21.84
C VAL A 663 -9.60 25.74 20.93
N SER A 664 -8.57 25.40 20.16
CA SER A 664 -8.05 26.22 19.07
C SER A 664 -7.83 25.39 17.80
N VAL A 665 -7.66 26.06 16.66
CA VAL A 665 -7.39 25.45 15.35
C VAL A 665 -6.07 25.99 14.83
N THR A 666 -5.26 25.13 14.20
CA THR A 666 -4.00 25.50 13.57
C THR A 666 -3.91 24.83 12.20
N SER A 667 -3.89 25.65 11.15
CA SER A 667 -3.80 25.20 9.76
C SER A 667 -2.38 24.81 9.34
N VAL A 668 -2.27 23.96 8.33
CA VAL A 668 -0.99 23.58 7.71
C VAL A 668 -1.01 23.77 6.19
N ARG A 669 -2.08 23.37 5.48
CA ARG A 669 -2.18 23.49 4.02
C ARG A 669 -3.62 23.70 3.55
N GLY A 670 -3.81 24.52 2.51
CA GLY A 670 -5.06 24.65 1.75
C GLY A 670 -6.20 25.44 2.43
N THR A 671 -5.99 25.98 3.64
CA THR A 671 -7.10 26.43 4.49
C THR A 671 -7.54 27.89 4.33
N GLU A 672 -6.96 28.68 3.42
CA GLU A 672 -7.33 30.10 3.26
C GLU A 672 -8.81 30.31 2.94
N ARG A 673 -9.43 29.28 2.36
CA ARG A 673 -10.84 29.18 1.98
C ARG A 673 -11.69 28.36 2.95
N LEU A 674 -11.14 27.94 4.10
CA LEU A 674 -11.73 26.96 5.03
C LEU A 674 -11.79 27.51 6.46
N THR A 675 -13.00 27.53 7.03
CA THR A 675 -13.24 27.82 8.45
C THR A 675 -13.58 26.53 9.19
N LEU A 676 -12.83 26.20 10.24
CA LEU A 676 -13.24 25.21 11.24
C LEU A 676 -13.69 25.94 12.51
N THR A 677 -14.93 25.70 12.93
CA THR A 677 -15.54 26.30 14.13
C THR A 677 -15.79 25.21 15.18
N PRO A 678 -14.99 25.14 16.26
CA PRO A 678 -15.29 24.29 17.41
C PRO A 678 -16.38 24.92 18.29
N SER A 679 -17.41 24.14 18.63
CA SER A 679 -18.53 24.56 19.46
C SER A 679 -18.83 23.52 20.56
N PRO A 680 -18.72 23.88 21.86
CA PRO A 680 -18.20 25.14 22.39
C PRO A 680 -16.67 25.25 22.27
N ALA A 681 -16.16 26.45 21.97
CA ALA A 681 -14.71 26.72 21.90
C ALA A 681 -14.00 26.76 23.28
N SER A 682 -14.76 26.80 24.37
CA SER A 682 -14.25 26.69 25.75
C SER A 682 -15.34 26.12 26.64
N PHE A 683 -15.01 25.15 27.51
CA PHE A 683 -16.01 24.48 28.38
C PHE A 683 -15.41 23.94 29.68
N PRO A 684 -16.12 24.08 30.83
CA PRO A 684 -15.78 23.35 32.06
C PRO A 684 -16.15 21.86 31.92
N LEU A 685 -15.34 20.97 32.48
CA LEU A 685 -15.62 19.52 32.47
C LEU A 685 -15.16 18.86 33.78
N ALA A 686 -16.11 18.22 34.48
CA ALA A 686 -15.83 17.52 35.73
C ALA A 686 -14.94 16.27 35.52
N ALA A 687 -14.22 15.85 36.56
CA ALA A 687 -13.36 14.66 36.48
C ALA A 687 -14.16 13.41 36.06
N GLY A 688 -13.73 12.72 35.01
CA GLY A 688 -14.41 11.53 34.46
C GLY A 688 -15.67 11.80 33.64
N ALA A 689 -16.07 13.06 33.44
CA ALA A 689 -17.20 13.44 32.59
C ALA A 689 -16.77 13.63 31.12
N THR A 690 -17.75 13.58 30.21
CA THR A 690 -17.56 13.70 28.76
C THR A 690 -18.41 14.84 28.19
N GLN A 691 -17.79 15.70 27.37
CA GLN A 691 -18.42 16.75 26.57
C GLN A 691 -18.45 16.34 25.11
N THR A 692 -19.56 16.62 24.41
CA THR A 692 -19.60 16.60 22.94
C THR A 692 -19.14 17.95 22.40
N LEU A 693 -18.10 17.95 21.58
CA LEU A 693 -17.54 19.10 20.88
C LEU A 693 -17.89 18.97 19.40
N ALA A 694 -18.78 19.82 18.91
CA ALA A 694 -19.12 19.87 17.49
C ALA A 694 -18.05 20.69 16.74
N VAL A 695 -17.44 20.12 15.71
CA VAL A 695 -16.47 20.78 14.84
C VAL A 695 -17.10 20.95 13.47
N SER A 696 -17.61 22.15 13.18
CA SER A 696 -18.18 22.48 11.87
C SER A 696 -17.09 23.01 10.94
N ALA A 697 -16.90 22.36 9.79
CA ALA A 697 -16.00 22.77 8.73
C ALA A 697 -16.80 23.31 7.54
N THR A 698 -16.56 24.57 7.18
CA THR A 698 -17.23 25.27 6.08
C THR A 698 -16.21 25.93 5.16
N SER A 699 -16.41 25.84 3.83
CA SER A 699 -15.61 26.62 2.87
C SER A 699 -16.40 27.80 2.29
N SER A 700 -15.72 28.92 2.08
CA SER A 700 -16.30 30.13 1.48
C SER A 700 -16.38 30.05 -0.05
N GLU A 701 -15.45 29.33 -0.66
CA GLU A 701 -15.39 28.99 -2.08
C GLU A 701 -15.21 27.48 -2.24
N PRO A 702 -15.39 26.92 -3.45
CA PRO A 702 -14.95 25.56 -3.73
C PRO A 702 -13.47 25.37 -3.40
N LEU A 703 -13.15 24.18 -2.91
CA LEU A 703 -11.79 23.76 -2.61
C LEU A 703 -11.27 22.87 -3.74
N HIS A 704 -9.97 23.00 -4.02
CA HIS A 704 -9.29 22.33 -5.13
C HIS A 704 -8.06 21.53 -4.67
N ASP A 705 -7.48 21.90 -3.53
CA ASP A 705 -6.30 21.27 -2.94
C ASP A 705 -6.64 20.45 -1.69
N THR A 706 -5.70 19.59 -1.29
CA THR A 706 -5.72 18.91 0.01
C THR A 706 -5.64 19.92 1.15
N ILE A 707 -6.64 19.88 2.03
CA ILE A 707 -6.69 20.63 3.29
C ILE A 707 -6.12 19.77 4.42
N GLU A 708 -5.27 20.35 5.28
CA GLU A 708 -4.77 19.67 6.48
C GLU A 708 -4.37 20.66 7.59
N GLY A 709 -4.47 20.20 8.84
CA GLY A 709 -4.11 20.94 10.04
C GLY A 709 -4.47 20.18 11.32
N TYR A 710 -4.56 20.89 12.45
CA TYR A 710 -4.85 20.32 13.76
C TYR A 710 -5.89 21.16 14.53
N LEU A 711 -6.75 20.50 15.30
CA LEU A 711 -7.36 21.11 16.49
C LEU A 711 -6.45 20.84 17.70
N THR A 712 -6.41 21.78 18.63
CA THR A 712 -5.72 21.66 19.92
C THR A 712 -6.73 21.88 21.05
N ILE A 713 -6.79 20.97 22.02
CA ILE A 713 -7.66 21.02 23.19
C ILE A 713 -6.77 21.12 24.43
N GLN A 714 -6.77 22.27 25.11
CA GLN A 714 -5.85 22.59 26.20
C GLN A 714 -6.54 22.64 27.56
N SER A 715 -6.04 21.85 28.51
CA SER A 715 -6.34 21.93 29.95
C SER A 715 -5.93 23.29 30.49
N GLN A 716 -6.87 24.05 31.07
CA GLN A 716 -6.55 25.34 31.70
C GLN A 716 -5.89 25.14 33.08
N ASN A 717 -6.15 24.03 33.80
CA ASN A 717 -5.48 23.72 35.06
C ASN A 717 -3.99 23.35 34.90
N THR A 718 -3.62 22.64 33.83
CA THR A 718 -2.27 22.06 33.68
C THR A 718 -1.46 22.60 32.51
N GLY A 719 -2.07 23.41 31.64
CA GLY A 719 -1.46 23.92 30.40
C GLY A 719 -1.19 22.86 29.34
N ARG A 720 -1.34 21.56 29.65
CA ARG A 720 -1.17 20.45 28.70
C ARG A 720 -2.26 20.47 27.64
N SER A 721 -1.88 20.11 26.42
CA SER A 721 -2.79 19.99 25.29
C SER A 721 -2.85 18.56 24.77
N ILE A 722 -3.99 18.22 24.18
CA ILE A 722 -4.11 17.11 23.23
C ILE A 722 -4.46 17.67 21.84
N THR A 723 -4.01 17.01 20.78
CA THR A 723 -4.25 17.40 19.39
C THR A 723 -5.06 16.37 18.62
N VAL A 724 -5.78 16.85 17.60
CA VAL A 724 -6.61 16.07 16.67
C VAL A 724 -6.26 16.55 15.25
N PRO A 725 -5.59 15.75 14.41
CA PRO A 725 -5.29 16.14 13.04
C PRO A 725 -6.59 16.09 12.22
N TYR A 726 -6.75 17.05 11.32
CA TYR A 726 -7.82 17.05 10.31
C TYR A 726 -7.25 17.01 8.91
N TRP A 727 -7.96 16.37 7.99
CA TRP A 727 -7.65 16.43 6.56
C TRP A 727 -8.90 16.29 5.68
N GLY A 728 -8.75 16.63 4.41
CA GLY A 728 -9.72 16.36 3.35
C GLY A 728 -9.10 16.61 1.98
N THR A 729 -9.68 16.05 0.93
CA THR A 729 -9.18 16.24 -0.44
C THR A 729 -10.32 16.32 -1.46
N PHE A 730 -10.02 16.91 -2.61
CA PHE A 730 -10.95 17.16 -3.69
C PHE A 730 -10.43 16.41 -4.90
N LEU A 731 -11.21 15.45 -5.40
CA LEU A 731 -10.71 14.52 -6.40
C LEU A 731 -10.77 15.14 -7.80
N LEU A 732 -9.77 15.94 -8.12
CA LEU A 732 -9.62 16.58 -9.42
C LEU A 732 -9.68 15.54 -10.55
N PRO A 733 -10.38 15.83 -11.67
CA PRO A 733 -10.34 14.96 -12.83
C PRO A 733 -8.89 14.80 -13.29
N THR A 734 -8.45 13.56 -13.45
CA THR A 734 -7.06 13.25 -13.84
C THR A 734 -7.09 12.44 -15.12
N VAL A 735 -6.61 13.03 -16.22
CA VAL A 735 -6.36 12.32 -17.47
C VAL A 735 -5.04 11.56 -17.33
N SER A 736 -5.02 10.27 -17.68
CA SER A 736 -3.75 9.52 -17.71
C SER A 736 -2.84 10.08 -18.80
N PRO A 737 -1.51 10.24 -18.59
CA PRO A 737 -0.61 10.80 -19.60
C PRO A 737 -0.69 10.10 -20.97
N ASP A 738 -0.72 8.76 -20.97
CA ASP A 738 -0.91 7.91 -22.15
C ASP A 738 -2.39 7.55 -22.39
N GLY A 739 -3.33 8.22 -21.73
CA GLY A 739 -4.75 7.87 -21.72
C GLY A 739 -5.55 8.33 -22.94
N ILE A 740 -4.96 9.13 -23.83
CA ILE A 740 -5.64 9.79 -24.95
C ILE A 740 -5.31 9.02 -26.24
N VAL A 741 -6.28 8.26 -26.75
CA VAL A 741 -6.08 7.31 -27.85
C VAL A 741 -7.16 7.43 -28.92
N ASN A 742 -6.84 6.99 -30.13
CA ASN A 742 -7.82 6.73 -31.18
C ASN A 742 -8.86 5.70 -30.70
N ALA A 743 -10.16 6.04 -30.79
CA ALA A 743 -11.27 5.25 -30.23
C ALA A 743 -11.54 3.90 -30.93
N ALA A 744 -10.88 3.64 -32.07
CA ALA A 744 -11.01 2.41 -32.83
C ALA A 744 -9.84 1.45 -32.60
N SER A 745 -8.62 1.97 -32.41
CA SER A 745 -7.39 1.19 -32.30
C SER A 745 -6.88 1.00 -30.87
N TYR A 746 -7.23 1.92 -29.96
CA TYR A 746 -6.62 2.04 -28.62
C TYR A 746 -5.08 2.13 -28.65
N SER A 747 -4.50 2.59 -29.77
CA SER A 747 -3.06 2.58 -30.01
C SER A 747 -2.35 3.74 -29.32
N LEU A 748 -1.41 3.41 -28.42
CA LEU A 748 -0.41 4.35 -27.91
C LEU A 748 0.65 4.61 -28.99
N GLY A 749 1.03 5.87 -29.21
CA GLY A 749 2.01 6.24 -30.22
C GLY A 749 2.32 7.74 -30.27
N PRO A 750 3.38 8.16 -30.98
CA PRO A 750 3.91 9.53 -30.94
C PRO A 750 2.96 10.59 -31.52
N SER A 751 1.96 10.20 -32.32
CA SER A 751 0.78 11.01 -32.68
C SER A 751 -0.44 10.09 -32.74
N ALA A 752 -1.12 9.90 -31.61
CA ALA A 752 -2.20 8.91 -31.48
C ALA A 752 -3.56 9.33 -32.08
N VAL A 753 -3.75 10.62 -32.43
CA VAL A 753 -5.04 11.17 -32.85
C VAL A 753 -4.90 12.20 -33.99
N ALA A 754 -6.01 12.50 -34.67
CA ALA A 754 -6.08 13.48 -35.77
C ALA A 754 -7.31 14.39 -35.64
N ALA A 755 -7.30 15.55 -36.30
CA ALA A 755 -8.44 16.46 -36.33
C ALA A 755 -9.69 15.78 -36.93
N GLY A 756 -10.86 16.03 -36.33
CA GLY A 756 -12.13 15.38 -36.71
C GLY A 756 -12.28 13.91 -36.30
N SER A 757 -11.25 13.27 -35.73
CA SER A 757 -11.29 11.85 -35.33
C SER A 757 -12.03 11.60 -34.01
N LEU A 758 -12.64 10.42 -33.90
CA LEU A 758 -13.13 9.89 -32.62
C LEU A 758 -11.97 9.37 -31.75
N ILE A 759 -11.97 9.81 -30.49
CA ILE A 759 -10.95 9.49 -29.48
C ILE A 759 -11.58 8.98 -28.18
N THR A 760 -10.81 8.19 -27.44
CA THR A 760 -11.10 7.79 -26.07
C THR A 760 -10.07 8.42 -25.13
N ILE A 761 -10.54 8.94 -24.00
CA ILE A 761 -9.73 9.55 -22.94
C ILE A 761 -9.93 8.74 -21.66
N PHE A 762 -8.88 8.06 -21.21
CA PHE A 762 -8.85 7.32 -19.95
C PHE A 762 -8.27 8.16 -18.82
N GLY A 763 -8.68 7.85 -17.59
CA GLY A 763 -8.26 8.56 -16.39
C GLY A 763 -9.08 8.18 -15.17
N THR A 764 -9.12 9.09 -14.19
CA THR A 764 -9.92 8.95 -12.96
C THR A 764 -10.73 10.21 -12.68
N GLN A 765 -11.93 10.00 -12.13
CA GLN A 765 -12.90 11.05 -11.79
C GLN A 765 -13.22 11.98 -12.96
N LEU A 766 -13.35 11.40 -14.16
CA LEU A 766 -13.58 12.15 -15.40
C LEU A 766 -15.02 12.68 -15.55
N ALA A 767 -16.01 12.06 -14.91
CA ALA A 767 -17.40 12.50 -14.91
C ALA A 767 -18.13 12.07 -13.61
N ASN A 768 -19.20 12.79 -13.23
CA ASN A 768 -19.97 12.49 -12.01
C ASN A 768 -20.72 11.14 -12.09
N ALA A 769 -21.08 10.70 -13.31
CA ALA A 769 -21.86 9.49 -13.58
C ALA A 769 -21.59 9.00 -15.02
N THR A 770 -22.07 7.80 -15.36
CA THR A 770 -22.04 7.28 -16.73
C THR A 770 -23.20 7.87 -17.55
N ALA A 771 -22.90 8.44 -18.72
CA ALA A 771 -23.87 9.02 -19.64
C ALA A 771 -23.40 8.93 -21.11
N ALA A 772 -24.34 9.00 -22.05
CA ALA A 772 -24.08 9.05 -23.49
C ALA A 772 -24.87 10.19 -24.15
N ALA A 773 -24.40 10.67 -25.30
CA ALA A 773 -25.10 11.67 -26.09
C ALA A 773 -26.39 11.10 -26.71
N ALA A 774 -27.48 11.88 -26.65
CA ALA A 774 -28.80 11.48 -27.15
C ALA A 774 -29.15 12.08 -28.53
N THR A 775 -28.37 13.04 -29.02
CA THR A 775 -28.65 13.84 -30.23
C THR A 775 -27.37 14.23 -30.97
N ASN A 776 -27.51 14.53 -32.25
CA ASN A 776 -26.52 15.29 -33.04
C ASN A 776 -27.04 16.72 -33.28
N PRO A 777 -26.20 17.78 -33.25
CA PRO A 777 -24.77 17.76 -32.90
C PRO A 777 -24.51 17.25 -31.48
N LEU A 778 -23.33 16.65 -31.29
CA LEU A 778 -22.89 16.12 -30.00
C LEU A 778 -22.75 17.26 -28.97
N PRO A 779 -23.11 17.02 -27.70
CA PRO A 779 -23.00 18.04 -26.66
C PRO A 779 -21.54 18.27 -26.23
N GLU A 780 -21.16 19.53 -26.07
CA GLU A 780 -19.90 19.97 -25.43
C GLU A 780 -19.85 19.63 -23.93
N SER A 781 -21.01 19.36 -23.31
CA SER A 781 -21.13 19.06 -21.88
C SER A 781 -22.04 17.87 -21.61
N LEU A 782 -21.54 16.91 -20.83
CA LEU A 782 -22.21 15.64 -20.55
C LEU A 782 -21.92 15.22 -19.11
N ALA A 783 -22.94 14.87 -18.31
CA ALA A 783 -22.78 14.48 -16.89
C ALA A 783 -21.97 15.46 -16.00
N GLY A 784 -21.95 16.76 -16.33
CA GLY A 784 -21.20 17.82 -15.62
C GLY A 784 -19.74 17.98 -16.04
N LEU A 785 -19.29 17.18 -17.01
CA LEU A 785 -17.99 17.26 -17.67
C LEU A 785 -18.06 18.18 -18.91
N ARG A 786 -17.01 18.98 -19.16
CA ARG A 786 -16.58 19.46 -20.49
C ARG A 786 -15.15 18.98 -20.76
N VAL A 787 -14.78 18.78 -22.02
CA VAL A 787 -13.37 18.59 -22.43
C VAL A 787 -12.97 19.78 -23.29
N ILE A 788 -11.80 20.36 -23.05
CA ILE A 788 -11.27 21.49 -23.81
C ILE A 788 -9.96 21.06 -24.46
N MET A 789 -9.79 21.31 -25.76
CA MET A 789 -8.55 21.06 -26.50
C MET A 789 -8.09 22.33 -27.22
N ASP A 790 -6.98 22.90 -26.75
CA ASP A 790 -6.32 24.11 -27.26
C ASP A 790 -7.18 25.38 -27.31
N GLY A 791 -8.20 25.43 -26.44
CA GLY A 791 -9.16 26.53 -26.32
C GLY A 791 -10.57 26.16 -26.79
N GLU A 792 -10.69 25.18 -27.70
CA GLU A 792 -11.98 24.72 -28.24
C GLU A 792 -12.65 23.72 -27.29
N ASP A 793 -13.97 23.81 -27.12
CA ASP A 793 -14.76 22.77 -26.45
C ASP A 793 -14.91 21.54 -27.37
N VAL A 794 -14.72 20.36 -26.79
CA VAL A 794 -14.60 19.07 -27.51
C VAL A 794 -15.92 18.31 -27.40
N PRO A 795 -16.63 18.00 -28.51
CA PRO A 795 -17.93 17.34 -28.45
C PRO A 795 -17.87 15.90 -27.95
N LEU A 796 -18.80 15.54 -27.06
CA LEU A 796 -18.78 14.32 -26.26
C LEU A 796 -19.80 13.28 -26.77
N LEU A 797 -19.35 12.04 -26.97
CA LEU A 797 -20.22 10.89 -27.28
C LEU A 797 -20.62 10.13 -26.01
N PHE A 798 -19.69 9.98 -25.07
CA PHE A 798 -19.83 9.18 -23.86
C PHE A 798 -18.97 9.76 -22.74
N ALA A 799 -19.46 9.67 -21.50
CA ALA A 799 -18.75 10.09 -20.30
C ALA A 799 -18.98 9.08 -19.18
N SER A 800 -17.96 8.84 -18.36
CA SER A 800 -18.01 8.00 -17.16
C SER A 800 -16.87 8.39 -16.20
N PRO A 801 -16.86 7.92 -14.94
CA PRO A 801 -15.79 8.23 -13.99
C PRO A 801 -14.37 7.77 -14.39
N ARG A 802 -14.21 6.94 -15.43
CA ARG A 802 -12.90 6.40 -15.89
C ARG A 802 -12.61 6.57 -17.38
N GLN A 803 -13.62 6.90 -18.20
CA GLN A 803 -13.51 6.95 -19.66
C GLN A 803 -14.45 8.02 -20.23
N ILE A 804 -13.95 8.80 -21.18
CA ILE A 804 -14.71 9.70 -22.07
C ILE A 804 -14.49 9.23 -23.51
N ASN A 805 -15.52 9.23 -24.35
CA ASN A 805 -15.35 9.14 -25.81
C ASN A 805 -15.82 10.46 -26.45
N ALA A 806 -15.02 11.04 -27.34
CA ALA A 806 -15.20 12.40 -27.85
C ALA A 806 -14.72 12.54 -29.32
N GLN A 807 -15.07 13.63 -29.99
CA GLN A 807 -14.52 13.99 -31.30
C GLN A 807 -13.48 15.11 -31.16
N VAL A 808 -12.28 14.93 -31.72
CA VAL A 808 -11.29 16.02 -31.86
C VAL A 808 -11.85 17.10 -32.78
N PRO A 809 -11.88 18.39 -32.39
CA PRO A 809 -12.36 19.47 -33.27
C PRO A 809 -11.61 19.53 -34.61
N VAL A 810 -12.32 19.79 -35.71
CA VAL A 810 -11.72 19.92 -37.05
C VAL A 810 -10.87 21.18 -37.19
N GLU A 811 -11.13 22.18 -36.35
CA GLU A 811 -10.45 23.47 -36.23
C GLU A 811 -8.97 23.32 -35.82
N LEU A 812 -8.59 22.14 -35.28
CA LEU A 812 -7.21 21.80 -34.92
C LEU A 812 -6.41 21.19 -36.10
N SER A 813 -7.01 21.11 -37.29
CA SER A 813 -6.33 20.65 -38.51
C SER A 813 -5.06 21.47 -38.81
N GLY A 814 -3.97 20.79 -39.16
CA GLY A 814 -2.68 21.41 -39.44
C GLY A 814 -1.81 21.74 -38.21
N LYS A 815 -2.34 21.62 -36.98
CA LYS A 815 -1.51 21.65 -35.76
C LYS A 815 -0.77 20.31 -35.58
N SER A 816 0.45 20.35 -35.04
CA SER A 816 1.25 19.16 -34.69
C SER A 816 1.05 18.70 -33.24
N SER A 817 0.50 19.57 -32.38
CA SER A 817 0.06 19.23 -31.04
C SER A 817 -1.04 20.18 -30.56
N ALA A 818 -1.72 19.79 -29.48
CA ALA A 818 -2.74 20.58 -28.80
C ALA A 818 -2.69 20.32 -27.28
N THR A 819 -3.22 21.26 -26.49
CA THR A 819 -3.33 21.10 -25.02
C THR A 819 -4.73 20.64 -24.61
N LEU A 820 -4.88 19.41 -24.10
CA LEU A 820 -6.17 18.89 -23.61
C LEU A 820 -6.31 19.07 -22.10
N SER A 821 -7.48 19.51 -21.63
CA SER A 821 -7.87 19.46 -20.23
C SER A 821 -9.32 18.99 -20.06
N VAL A 822 -9.60 18.32 -18.95
CA VAL A 822 -10.93 17.88 -18.55
C VAL A 822 -11.46 18.84 -17.49
N ARG A 823 -12.66 19.39 -17.67
CA ARG A 823 -13.33 20.22 -16.65
C ARG A 823 -14.54 19.50 -16.07
N LEU A 824 -14.47 19.09 -14.80
CA LEU A 824 -15.60 18.53 -14.06
C LEU A 824 -16.18 19.59 -13.14
N ASN A 825 -17.48 19.89 -13.28
CA ASN A 825 -18.19 20.90 -12.49
C ASN A 825 -17.48 22.28 -12.50
N GLY A 826 -16.81 22.62 -13.60
CA GLY A 826 -16.02 23.85 -13.78
C GLY A 826 -14.54 23.75 -13.39
N VAL A 827 -14.12 22.73 -12.63
CA VAL A 827 -12.74 22.56 -12.18
C VAL A 827 -11.92 21.76 -13.19
N ALA A 828 -10.79 22.31 -13.62
CA ALA A 828 -9.92 21.70 -14.63
C ALA A 828 -8.94 20.66 -14.05
N SER A 829 -8.63 19.65 -14.86
CA SER A 829 -7.46 18.80 -14.71
C SER A 829 -6.17 19.58 -15.00
N SER A 830 -5.02 19.01 -14.64
CA SER A 830 -3.77 19.33 -15.34
C SER A 830 -3.95 19.16 -16.85
N ALA A 831 -3.33 20.03 -17.65
CA ALA A 831 -3.34 19.89 -19.10
C ALA A 831 -2.37 18.78 -19.54
N VAL A 832 -2.79 18.00 -20.54
CA VAL A 832 -1.97 16.96 -21.20
C VAL A 832 -1.69 17.42 -22.64
N THR A 833 -0.43 17.35 -23.06
CA THR A 833 -0.05 17.62 -24.44
C THR A 833 -0.43 16.44 -25.33
N VAL A 834 -1.32 16.66 -26.28
CA VAL A 834 -1.76 15.69 -27.27
C VAL A 834 -1.02 15.93 -28.57
N SER A 835 -0.22 14.97 -29.03
CA SER A 835 0.36 15.01 -30.37
C SER A 835 -0.70 14.76 -31.44
N LEU A 836 -0.74 15.62 -32.45
CA LEU A 836 -1.69 15.54 -33.57
C LEU A 836 -0.96 15.09 -34.85
N ALA A 837 -1.68 14.40 -35.72
CA ALA A 837 -1.23 14.07 -37.07
C ALA A 837 -2.28 14.43 -38.12
N THR A 838 -1.83 14.62 -39.38
CA THR A 838 -2.69 14.83 -40.55
C THR A 838 -3.66 13.66 -40.78
N ALA A 839 -3.22 12.44 -40.44
CA ALA A 839 -4.05 11.25 -40.31
C ALA A 839 -3.48 10.35 -39.20
N ALA A 840 -4.36 9.67 -38.48
CA ALA A 840 -4.07 8.69 -37.45
C ALA A 840 -5.12 7.57 -37.54
N PRO A 841 -5.08 6.74 -38.61
CA PRO A 841 -6.16 5.82 -38.94
C PRO A 841 -6.31 4.70 -37.89
N GLY A 842 -7.56 4.35 -37.58
CA GLY A 842 -7.89 3.17 -36.79
C GLY A 842 -9.15 2.50 -37.33
N ILE A 843 -9.13 1.18 -37.48
CA ILE A 843 -10.29 0.38 -37.88
C ILE A 843 -10.99 -0.09 -36.61
N PHE A 844 -12.31 0.09 -36.52
CA PHE A 844 -13.05 -0.35 -35.34
C PHE A 844 -13.06 -1.88 -35.27
N ALA A 845 -12.88 -2.43 -34.06
CA ALA A 845 -13.12 -3.85 -33.80
C ALA A 845 -14.62 -4.08 -33.53
N ALA A 846 -15.14 -5.25 -33.92
CA ALA A 846 -16.53 -5.63 -33.75
C ALA A 846 -16.92 -5.92 -32.28
N ASP A 847 -15.94 -6.05 -31.39
CA ASP A 847 -16.09 -6.19 -29.93
C ASP A 847 -15.73 -4.91 -29.15
N GLY A 848 -15.12 -3.90 -29.80
CA GLY A 848 -14.62 -2.70 -29.15
C GLY A 848 -13.23 -2.82 -28.52
N SER A 849 -12.48 -3.92 -28.76
CA SER A 849 -11.13 -4.13 -28.20
C SER A 849 -9.99 -3.45 -28.98
N GLY A 850 -10.30 -2.93 -30.17
CA GLY A 850 -9.30 -2.49 -31.18
C GLY A 850 -8.47 -3.61 -31.81
N ARG A 851 -8.82 -4.88 -31.55
CA ARG A 851 -8.16 -6.09 -32.07
C ARG A 851 -9.22 -7.10 -32.54
N GLY A 852 -8.78 -8.28 -32.99
CA GLY A 852 -9.72 -9.32 -33.43
C GLY A 852 -10.55 -8.90 -34.65
N ARG A 853 -11.80 -9.36 -34.74
CA ARG A 853 -12.63 -9.18 -35.95
C ARG A 853 -12.95 -7.70 -36.19
N GLY A 854 -12.67 -7.19 -37.39
CA GLY A 854 -12.99 -5.82 -37.77
C GLY A 854 -14.50 -5.55 -37.87
N ALA A 855 -14.89 -4.29 -37.66
CA ALA A 855 -16.21 -3.75 -37.96
C ALA A 855 -16.35 -3.54 -39.49
N VAL A 856 -16.52 -4.66 -40.20
CA VAL A 856 -16.62 -4.71 -41.66
C VAL A 856 -17.96 -5.35 -42.05
N VAL A 857 -18.61 -4.80 -43.07
CA VAL A 857 -19.87 -5.31 -43.62
C VAL A 857 -19.75 -5.52 -45.13
N HIS A 858 -20.53 -6.45 -45.70
CA HIS A 858 -20.65 -6.54 -47.17
C HIS A 858 -21.34 -5.26 -47.68
N ALA A 859 -20.76 -4.55 -48.64
CA ALA A 859 -21.30 -3.25 -49.07
C ALA A 859 -22.65 -3.37 -49.83
N ALA A 860 -23.00 -4.57 -50.29
CA ALA A 860 -24.24 -4.86 -50.99
C ALA A 860 -25.48 -4.95 -50.07
N ASP A 861 -25.32 -5.35 -48.80
CA ASP A 861 -26.45 -5.58 -47.88
C ASP A 861 -26.24 -5.05 -46.44
N PHE A 862 -25.07 -4.48 -46.13
CA PHE A 862 -24.67 -3.97 -44.82
C PHE A 862 -24.74 -4.98 -43.66
N ASN A 863 -24.72 -6.29 -43.96
CA ASN A 863 -24.56 -7.31 -42.93
C ASN A 863 -23.08 -7.52 -42.55
N PRO A 864 -22.76 -7.79 -41.26
CA PRO A 864 -21.39 -8.04 -40.83
C PRO A 864 -20.72 -9.21 -41.55
N VAL A 865 -19.44 -9.06 -41.87
CA VAL A 865 -18.57 -10.16 -42.30
C VAL A 865 -18.20 -10.99 -41.06
N THR A 866 -18.43 -12.30 -41.11
CA THR A 866 -18.17 -13.24 -40.00
C THR A 866 -17.62 -14.57 -40.52
N ALA A 867 -17.31 -15.54 -39.65
CA ALA A 867 -16.88 -16.87 -40.11
C ALA A 867 -18.01 -17.63 -40.83
N GLU A 868 -19.25 -17.35 -40.45
CA GLU A 868 -20.50 -17.88 -41.02
C GLU A 868 -20.92 -17.12 -42.29
N ARG A 869 -20.43 -15.88 -42.44
CA ARG A 869 -20.62 -14.99 -43.60
C ARG A 869 -19.29 -14.39 -44.04
N PRO A 870 -18.36 -15.20 -44.59
CA PRO A 870 -17.03 -14.73 -44.95
C PRO A 870 -17.04 -13.93 -46.26
N ALA A 871 -16.09 -13.01 -46.38
CA ALA A 871 -15.90 -12.17 -47.55
C ALA A 871 -15.38 -12.96 -48.77
N ARG A 872 -15.72 -12.52 -49.98
CA ARG A 872 -15.40 -13.19 -51.25
C ARG A 872 -14.53 -12.31 -52.15
N ALA A 873 -13.58 -12.94 -52.85
CA ALA A 873 -12.74 -12.26 -53.84
C ALA A 873 -13.60 -11.49 -54.88
N GLY A 874 -13.23 -10.25 -55.17
CA GLY A 874 -13.95 -9.36 -56.08
C GLY A 874 -15.25 -8.74 -55.53
N GLU A 875 -15.64 -9.00 -54.28
CA GLU A 875 -16.73 -8.25 -53.65
C GLU A 875 -16.25 -6.93 -53.03
N ILE A 876 -17.17 -5.98 -52.86
CA ILE A 876 -16.91 -4.73 -52.15
C ILE A 876 -17.36 -4.84 -50.70
N LEU A 877 -16.46 -4.52 -49.78
CA LEU A 877 -16.70 -4.45 -48.34
C LEU A 877 -16.68 -3.00 -47.87
N ALA A 878 -17.55 -2.64 -46.93
CA ALA A 878 -17.49 -1.36 -46.23
C ALA A 878 -16.84 -1.54 -44.86
N VAL A 879 -15.71 -0.88 -44.65
CA VAL A 879 -14.89 -0.90 -43.43
C VAL A 879 -15.16 0.37 -42.62
N PHE A 880 -15.49 0.23 -41.34
CA PHE A 880 -15.71 1.36 -40.44
C PHE A 880 -14.44 1.75 -39.68
N ALA A 881 -14.07 3.03 -39.74
CA ALA A 881 -12.79 3.55 -39.25
C ALA A 881 -12.92 4.95 -38.63
N THR A 882 -11.84 5.44 -38.02
CA THR A 882 -11.67 6.83 -37.55
C THR A 882 -10.29 7.36 -37.94
N GLY A 883 -10.13 8.68 -37.99
CA GLY A 883 -8.82 9.34 -38.13
C GLY A 883 -8.15 9.25 -39.51
N LEU A 884 -8.91 9.03 -40.59
CA LEU A 884 -8.33 8.91 -41.94
C LEU A 884 -7.75 10.21 -42.51
N GLY A 885 -8.06 11.36 -41.91
CA GLY A 885 -7.61 12.69 -42.34
C GLY A 885 -8.75 13.57 -42.87
N ALA A 886 -8.43 14.82 -43.23
CA ALA A 886 -9.41 15.83 -43.61
C ALA A 886 -10.29 15.43 -44.81
N THR A 887 -11.53 15.95 -44.84
CA THR A 887 -12.52 15.67 -45.89
C THR A 887 -12.94 16.93 -46.65
N THR A 888 -13.52 16.74 -47.84
CA THR A 888 -14.19 17.79 -48.61
C THR A 888 -15.63 17.37 -48.91
N PRO A 889 -16.65 18.16 -48.50
CA PRO A 889 -16.55 19.29 -47.58
C PRO A 889 -16.04 18.87 -46.18
N THR A 890 -15.51 19.84 -45.43
CA THR A 890 -15.23 19.68 -44.00
C THR A 890 -16.57 19.67 -43.24
N PRO A 891 -16.84 18.72 -42.33
CA PRO A 891 -18.00 18.79 -41.45
C PRO A 891 -17.81 19.90 -40.41
N ILE A 892 -18.92 20.37 -39.83
CA ILE A 892 -18.87 21.20 -38.61
C ILE A 892 -18.54 20.27 -37.43
N THR A 893 -17.66 20.68 -36.53
CA THR A 893 -17.32 19.94 -35.29
C THR A 893 -18.59 19.52 -34.52
N GLY A 894 -18.60 18.28 -34.03
CA GLY A 894 -19.73 17.67 -33.32
C GLY A 894 -20.95 17.34 -34.20
N SER A 895 -21.00 17.79 -35.46
CA SER A 895 -22.15 17.60 -36.34
C SER A 895 -22.03 16.33 -37.17
N ALA A 896 -23.19 15.73 -37.48
CA ALA A 896 -23.26 14.53 -38.31
C ALA A 896 -22.89 14.82 -39.77
N ALA A 897 -22.16 13.91 -40.41
CA ALA A 897 -21.81 14.02 -41.82
C ALA A 897 -23.05 13.99 -42.72
N SER A 898 -23.07 14.85 -43.75
CA SER A 898 -24.19 14.92 -44.70
C SER A 898 -24.23 13.69 -45.61
N SER A 899 -25.45 13.31 -46.01
CA SER A 899 -25.69 12.35 -47.10
C SER A 899 -25.60 12.99 -48.48
N SER A 900 -25.63 14.33 -48.58
CA SER A 900 -25.49 15.06 -49.84
C SER A 900 -25.02 16.51 -49.60
N PRO A 901 -23.89 16.97 -50.20
CA PRO A 901 -22.83 16.14 -50.77
C PRO A 901 -22.17 15.27 -49.68
N LEU A 902 -21.57 14.14 -50.09
CA LEU A 902 -20.77 13.30 -49.19
C LEU A 902 -19.44 13.97 -48.86
N ALA A 903 -18.97 13.82 -47.62
CA ALA A 903 -17.67 14.30 -47.18
C ALA A 903 -16.57 13.26 -47.48
N VAL A 904 -15.88 13.42 -48.60
CA VAL A 904 -14.86 12.49 -49.14
C VAL A 904 -13.48 12.85 -48.60
N THR A 905 -12.62 11.88 -48.27
CA THR A 905 -11.25 12.16 -47.76
C THR A 905 -10.38 12.86 -48.81
N GLN A 906 -9.63 13.88 -48.41
CA GLN A 906 -8.72 14.63 -49.28
C GLN A 906 -7.48 13.83 -49.69
N ILE A 907 -7.05 12.90 -48.83
CA ILE A 907 -6.05 11.88 -49.13
C ILE A 907 -6.77 10.54 -49.13
N THR A 908 -6.85 9.88 -50.29
CA THR A 908 -7.38 8.52 -50.38
C THR A 908 -6.44 7.56 -49.63
N PRO A 909 -6.93 6.78 -48.66
CA PRO A 909 -6.11 5.76 -48.01
C PRO A 909 -5.83 4.60 -48.98
N THR A 910 -4.81 3.81 -48.71
CA THR A 910 -4.66 2.46 -49.26
C THR A 910 -5.16 1.43 -48.26
N ALA A 911 -5.46 0.22 -48.74
CA ALA A 911 -5.88 -0.90 -47.90
C ALA A 911 -5.13 -2.17 -48.31
N THR A 912 -4.87 -3.07 -47.36
CA THR A 912 -4.39 -4.42 -47.66
C THR A 912 -5.21 -5.47 -46.93
N ILE A 913 -5.43 -6.62 -47.57
CA ILE A 913 -6.05 -7.82 -46.98
C ILE A 913 -5.08 -8.98 -47.18
N GLY A 914 -4.69 -9.67 -46.11
CA GLY A 914 -3.71 -10.76 -46.15
C GLY A 914 -2.31 -10.31 -46.60
N GLY A 915 -2.02 -9.01 -46.56
CA GLY A 915 -0.80 -8.40 -47.10
C GLY A 915 -0.83 -8.10 -48.61
N MET A 916 -1.96 -8.29 -49.30
CA MET A 916 -2.15 -7.90 -50.70
C MET A 916 -3.00 -6.63 -50.81
N ASP A 917 -2.71 -5.79 -51.80
CA ASP A 917 -3.40 -4.53 -52.05
C ASP A 917 -4.89 -4.74 -52.36
N ALA A 918 -5.75 -4.11 -51.57
CA ALA A 918 -7.20 -4.10 -51.71
C ALA A 918 -7.66 -2.75 -52.29
N PRO A 919 -8.14 -2.69 -53.56
CA PRO A 919 -8.51 -1.42 -54.19
C PRO A 919 -9.55 -0.63 -53.40
N VAL A 920 -9.24 0.64 -53.09
CA VAL A 920 -10.16 1.54 -52.37
C VAL A 920 -11.07 2.25 -53.37
N GLN A 921 -12.33 1.85 -53.39
CA GLN A 921 -13.36 2.36 -54.31
C GLN A 921 -14.09 3.62 -53.78
N PHE A 922 -14.10 3.83 -52.45
CA PHE A 922 -14.61 5.04 -51.80
C PHE A 922 -13.96 5.23 -50.43
N SER A 923 -13.79 6.47 -49.99
CA SER A 923 -13.34 6.82 -48.63
C SER A 923 -13.91 8.18 -48.20
N GLY A 924 -14.56 8.23 -47.04
CA GLY A 924 -15.22 9.43 -46.55
C GLY A 924 -15.90 9.21 -45.19
N LEU A 925 -16.55 10.25 -44.67
CA LEU A 925 -17.34 10.14 -43.44
C LEU A 925 -18.67 9.42 -43.72
N ALA A 926 -19.08 8.55 -42.79
CA ALA A 926 -20.33 7.82 -42.85
C ALA A 926 -21.52 8.77 -42.56
N PRO A 927 -22.48 8.95 -43.48
CA PRO A 927 -23.60 9.87 -43.28
C PRO A 927 -24.41 9.60 -42.01
N SER A 928 -24.92 10.66 -41.38
CA SER A 928 -25.60 10.64 -40.08
C SER A 928 -24.74 10.31 -38.85
N PHE A 929 -23.45 10.00 -39.01
CA PHE A 929 -22.50 9.80 -37.91
C PHE A 929 -21.51 10.96 -37.77
N VAL A 930 -20.87 11.05 -36.60
CA VAL A 930 -19.87 12.07 -36.25
C VAL A 930 -18.51 11.38 -36.15
N GLY A 931 -17.49 11.88 -36.84
CA GLY A 931 -16.11 11.35 -36.82
C GLY A 931 -15.89 9.92 -37.34
N LEU A 932 -16.96 9.17 -37.65
CA LEU A 932 -16.93 7.82 -38.21
C LEU A 932 -16.72 7.88 -39.73
N TYR A 933 -15.73 7.14 -40.22
CA TYR A 933 -15.42 6.98 -41.64
C TYR A 933 -15.92 5.64 -42.15
N GLN A 934 -16.29 5.60 -43.43
CA GLN A 934 -16.54 4.39 -44.20
C GLN A 934 -15.52 4.36 -45.36
N VAL A 935 -14.85 3.22 -45.52
CA VAL A 935 -13.97 2.93 -46.66
C VAL A 935 -14.54 1.73 -47.40
N ASN A 936 -14.86 1.88 -48.69
CA ASN A 936 -15.26 0.76 -49.52
C ASN A 936 -14.01 0.16 -50.19
N ILE A 937 -13.73 -1.11 -49.93
CA ILE A 937 -12.57 -1.82 -50.46
C ILE A 937 -12.98 -3.06 -51.23
N GLU A 938 -12.27 -3.36 -52.31
CA GLU A 938 -12.45 -4.57 -53.11
C GLU A 938 -11.55 -5.70 -52.59
N VAL A 939 -12.11 -6.89 -52.39
CA VAL A 939 -11.35 -8.05 -51.89
C VAL A 939 -10.42 -8.59 -52.98
N PRO A 940 -9.10 -8.71 -52.75
CA PRO A 940 -8.14 -9.10 -53.78
C PRO A 940 -8.46 -10.43 -54.45
N ALA A 941 -8.27 -10.50 -55.78
CA ALA A 941 -8.30 -11.76 -56.51
C ALA A 941 -7.14 -12.66 -56.07
N GLY A 942 -7.42 -13.93 -55.76
CA GLY A 942 -6.41 -14.87 -55.25
C GLY A 942 -6.09 -14.75 -53.75
N ILE A 943 -6.90 -14.00 -52.98
CA ILE A 943 -6.80 -13.98 -51.51
C ILE A 943 -6.93 -15.40 -50.91
N PRO A 944 -6.06 -15.83 -49.97
CA PRO A 944 -6.23 -17.11 -49.31
C PRO A 944 -7.45 -17.12 -48.39
N SER A 945 -8.12 -18.27 -48.32
CA SER A 945 -9.28 -18.48 -47.45
C SER A 945 -8.93 -18.46 -45.96
N GLY A 946 -9.93 -18.21 -45.11
CA GLY A 946 -9.79 -18.17 -43.66
C GLY A 946 -9.58 -16.75 -43.09
N PRO A 947 -9.01 -16.61 -41.87
CA PRO A 947 -8.81 -15.32 -41.22
C PRO A 947 -7.64 -14.55 -41.84
N GLN A 948 -7.93 -13.42 -42.49
CA GLN A 948 -6.97 -12.52 -43.10
C GLN A 948 -6.81 -11.23 -42.30
N THR A 949 -5.59 -10.68 -42.27
CA THR A 949 -5.34 -9.37 -41.65
C THR A 949 -5.71 -8.24 -42.61
N LEU A 950 -6.56 -7.32 -42.17
CA LEU A 950 -6.92 -6.08 -42.84
C LEU A 950 -6.21 -4.90 -42.16
N ILE A 951 -5.60 -4.03 -42.97
CA ILE A 951 -4.95 -2.78 -42.56
C ILE A 951 -5.38 -1.65 -43.52
N LEU A 952 -5.66 -0.46 -42.98
CA LEU A 952 -5.80 0.78 -43.74
C LEU A 952 -4.56 1.66 -43.52
N THR A 953 -4.06 2.31 -44.56
CA THR A 953 -2.94 3.26 -44.47
C THR A 953 -3.35 4.61 -45.05
N SER A 954 -3.26 5.68 -44.25
CA SER A 954 -3.52 7.05 -44.70
C SER A 954 -2.34 7.96 -44.39
N ASN A 955 -1.94 8.79 -45.36
CA ASN A 955 -0.79 9.69 -45.26
C ASN A 955 0.50 9.01 -44.70
N GLY A 956 0.75 7.77 -45.10
CA GLY A 956 1.90 6.96 -44.65
C GLY A 956 1.77 6.34 -43.25
N VAL A 957 0.69 6.59 -42.51
CA VAL A 957 0.42 5.99 -41.20
C VAL A 957 -0.52 4.79 -41.38
N ALA A 958 -0.14 3.62 -40.85
CA ALA A 958 -0.96 2.41 -40.88
C ALA A 958 -1.88 2.29 -39.65
N SER A 959 -3.03 1.64 -39.82
CA SER A 959 -3.98 1.37 -38.74
C SER A 959 -3.54 0.23 -37.82
N ASN A 960 -4.30 0.02 -36.74
CA ASN A 960 -4.35 -1.29 -36.09
C ASN A 960 -4.72 -2.39 -37.12
N PRO A 961 -4.10 -3.58 -37.04
CA PRO A 961 -4.52 -4.74 -37.80
C PRO A 961 -5.80 -5.34 -37.19
N VAL A 962 -6.80 -5.61 -38.03
CA VAL A 962 -8.01 -6.35 -37.64
C VAL A 962 -8.16 -7.61 -38.50
N THR A 963 -8.89 -8.60 -38.00
CA THR A 963 -9.16 -9.85 -38.71
C THR A 963 -10.43 -9.74 -39.55
N LEU A 964 -10.36 -10.22 -40.79
CA LEU A 964 -11.46 -10.39 -41.73
C LEU A 964 -11.58 -11.88 -42.07
N ALA A 965 -12.79 -12.44 -42.04
CA ALA A 965 -13.00 -13.81 -42.50
C ALA A 965 -13.16 -13.81 -44.03
N VAL A 966 -12.44 -14.69 -44.74
CA VAL A 966 -12.45 -14.81 -46.20
C VAL A 966 -12.84 -16.24 -46.62
N ALA A 967 -13.62 -16.36 -47.68
CA ALA A 967 -14.19 -17.61 -48.17
C ALA A 967 -13.14 -18.52 -48.87
N PRO A 968 -13.43 -19.83 -49.01
CA PRO A 968 -12.75 -20.73 -49.95
C PRO A 968 -12.80 -20.26 -51.40
#